data_AF-T2M457-F1
#
_entry.id   AF-T2M457-F1
#
_cell.length_a   1.000
_cell.length_b   1.000
_cell.length_c   1.000
_cell.angle_alpha   90.00
_cell.angle_beta   90.00
_cell.angle_gamma   90.00
#
_symmetry.space_group_name_H-M   'P 1'
#
loop_
_entity.id
_entity.type
_entity.pdbx_description
1 polymer ?
#
loop_
_entity_poly.entity_id
_entity_poly.type
_entity_poly.pdbx_seq_one_letter_code
_entity_poly.pdbx_strand_id
1 'polypeptide(L)'
;MQKRDLEIDNASLQLMELKIELKNKKSILNERQKFLDNELNNNKEKEKKISASERQAAVLRLTYQDMEIKRLEFLDELETLKYSVDKIGRDVNNARKAEMELKKEIFANKEKFKQSQTKSQEVHEQYKSAQNMQLTAEERTQMLKSCLTKEEILNKDIEKELSQLRDIQKDVSECLLLIHIDVSGTLGEYEVVLYQLTQVEANLNADIQGAKAASRNLSSKLNKLDMDSLKQQEIVHNQDFHLQQLERHLTRINGDRSSEERQHLEKQIKELSDILESYQAKHSILTIQLKKLSDDLRRANRDFIKIVEEDNSLDVKIGELTLHNESSELELKKLIKCKEELMVEKNILKLDIKRLREQLHNKTNEVLTLEDFRLMLDASMKERCQDIYTSNDILKAQIKFEEEDRKKISCELHECISKIEILRKRYEILTVSIIPPDGEENSQAYYVIKAAQEKEELQKTGDELDAKVRKAEKEIRALENTLQLINNRNESFRQCFSTIKETSMEYEEKLALEEQHRVSMDKCQYKQRQIKELQHDLHTMNDTCEKLTAELNKLFIDYSHTENEKNGLQKELELQDEKKDRATKIIKKFKSSINNAISHEERDIAVRELREVNKNITKEILEVAHNYPDILPIVYMYFHNAGIIINSSNMGSRPSSIRSGKSSLSVRSISTISYSRSETSNSRKHSREILSTSSLDLFNSFTGTNLGVNSEAGNSSKSLKKLVSKNTSPSKEFEKNK
;
A
#
# COMPACT_ATOMS: atom_id res chain seq x y z
N MET A 1 -14.04 -32.56 80.06
CA MET A 1 -13.41 -31.32 79.58
C MET A 1 -12.72 -31.61 78.25
N GLN A 2 -11.57 -32.29 78.23
CA GLN A 2 -10.82 -32.60 77.00
C GLN A 2 -11.62 -33.20 75.81
N LYS A 3 -12.56 -34.12 76.04
CA LYS A 3 -13.42 -34.66 74.95
C LYS A 3 -14.34 -33.60 74.31
N ARG A 4 -14.88 -32.67 75.11
CA ARG A 4 -15.71 -31.57 74.60
C ARG A 4 -14.86 -30.56 73.84
N ASP A 5 -13.64 -30.29 74.32
CA ASP A 5 -12.72 -29.37 73.64
C ASP A 5 -12.34 -29.92 72.25
N LEU A 6 -12.05 -31.22 72.14
CA LEU A 6 -11.82 -31.90 70.86
C LEU A 6 -13.05 -31.89 69.93
N GLU A 7 -14.26 -32.04 70.47
CA GLU A 7 -15.50 -31.95 69.69
C GLU A 7 -15.75 -30.51 69.18
N ILE A 8 -15.44 -29.50 70.00
CA ILE A 8 -15.53 -28.08 69.61
C ILE A 8 -14.50 -27.75 68.54
N ASP A 9 -13.26 -28.24 68.66
CA ASP A 9 -12.21 -28.04 67.66
C ASP A 9 -12.59 -28.71 66.33
N ASN A 10 -13.08 -29.95 66.36
CA ASN A 10 -13.57 -30.64 65.17
C ASN A 10 -14.77 -29.92 64.52
N ALA A 11 -15.72 -29.42 65.31
CA ALA A 11 -16.84 -28.63 64.81
C ALA A 11 -16.36 -27.29 64.21
N SER A 12 -15.31 -26.68 64.77
CA SER A 12 -14.71 -25.46 64.25
C SER A 12 -14.02 -25.68 62.89
N LEU A 13 -13.31 -26.82 62.74
CA LEU A 13 -12.67 -27.22 61.49
C LEU A 13 -13.72 -27.49 60.41
N GLN A 14 -14.80 -28.22 60.74
CA GLN A 14 -15.91 -28.44 59.81
C GLN A 14 -16.60 -27.12 59.42
N LEU A 15 -16.77 -26.18 60.36
CA LEU A 15 -17.29 -24.84 60.06
C LEU A 15 -16.36 -24.05 59.15
N MET A 16 -15.05 -24.19 59.31
CA MET A 16 -14.05 -23.54 58.46
C MET A 16 -14.06 -24.12 57.04
N GLU A 17 -14.11 -25.45 56.91
CA GLU A 17 -14.26 -26.15 55.62
C GLU A 17 -15.55 -25.71 54.91
N LEU A 18 -16.69 -25.73 55.61
CA LEU A 18 -17.97 -25.27 55.05
C LEU A 18 -17.93 -23.78 54.64
N LYS A 19 -17.23 -22.91 55.39
CA LYS A 19 -17.04 -21.51 55.00
C LYS A 19 -16.19 -21.37 53.74
N ILE A 20 -15.14 -22.17 53.60
CA ILE A 20 -14.29 -22.20 52.40
C ILE A 20 -15.10 -22.69 51.20
N GLU A 21 -15.85 -23.79 51.35
CA GLU A 21 -16.74 -24.29 50.29
C GLU A 21 -17.81 -23.28 49.89
N LEU A 22 -18.41 -22.59 50.87
CA LEU A 22 -19.43 -21.56 50.62
C LEU A 22 -18.82 -20.38 49.86
N LYS A 23 -17.58 -19.97 50.21
CA LYS A 23 -16.84 -18.93 49.48
C LYS A 23 -16.54 -19.37 48.05
N ASN A 24 -16.12 -20.61 47.84
CA ASN A 24 -15.85 -21.17 46.51
C ASN A 24 -17.12 -21.23 45.67
N LYS A 25 -18.23 -21.74 46.23
CA LYS A 25 -19.54 -21.78 45.55
C LYS A 25 -20.06 -20.37 45.22
N LYS A 26 -19.86 -19.39 46.09
CA LYS A 26 -20.16 -17.97 45.82
C LYS A 26 -19.28 -17.41 44.69
N SER A 27 -18.01 -17.76 44.64
CA SER A 27 -17.12 -17.35 43.53
C SER A 27 -17.63 -17.89 42.20
N ILE A 28 -17.94 -19.19 42.15
CA ILE A 28 -18.47 -19.84 40.94
C ILE A 28 -19.83 -19.25 40.53
N LEU A 29 -20.72 -18.97 41.48
CA LEU A 29 -21.99 -18.30 41.19
C LEU A 29 -21.78 -16.90 40.62
N ASN A 30 -20.86 -16.12 41.17
CA ASN A 30 -20.53 -14.78 40.66
C ASN A 30 -19.92 -14.85 39.26
N GLU A 31 -19.06 -15.83 38.98
CA GLU A 31 -18.51 -16.05 37.64
C GLU A 31 -19.60 -16.44 36.64
N ARG A 32 -20.50 -17.35 37.01
CA ARG A 32 -21.65 -17.73 36.18
C ARG A 32 -22.61 -16.57 35.94
N GLN A 33 -22.84 -15.73 36.95
CA GLN A 33 -23.66 -14.53 36.81
C GLN A 33 -23.02 -13.54 35.83
N LYS A 34 -21.72 -13.27 35.98
CA LYS A 34 -20.98 -12.41 35.03
C LYS A 34 -21.00 -12.97 33.61
N PHE A 35 -20.85 -14.29 33.47
CA PHE A 35 -20.94 -14.95 32.18
C PHE A 35 -22.34 -14.77 31.55
N LEU A 36 -23.40 -14.99 32.33
CA LEU A 36 -24.77 -14.79 31.87
C LEU A 36 -25.02 -13.33 31.45
N ASP A 37 -24.58 -12.36 32.25
CA ASP A 37 -24.74 -10.94 31.94
C ASP A 37 -23.99 -10.55 30.66
N ASN A 38 -22.80 -11.12 30.44
CA ASN A 38 -22.05 -10.94 29.20
C ASN A 38 -22.77 -11.56 27.99
N GLU A 39 -23.30 -12.78 28.12
CA GLU A 39 -24.06 -13.43 27.05
C GLU A 39 -25.36 -12.69 26.73
N LEU A 40 -26.06 -12.16 27.74
CA LEU A 40 -27.26 -11.32 27.54
C LEU A 40 -26.91 -10.02 26.81
N ASN A 41 -25.79 -9.38 27.13
CA ASN A 41 -25.35 -8.19 26.43
C ASN A 41 -24.94 -8.50 24.98
N ASN A 42 -24.24 -9.62 24.75
CA ASN A 42 -23.87 -10.08 23.42
C ASN A 42 -25.12 -10.38 22.57
N ASN A 43 -26.14 -11.02 23.15
CA ASN A 43 -27.41 -11.26 22.48
C ASN A 43 -28.13 -9.95 22.13
N LYS A 44 -28.19 -8.96 23.05
CA LYS A 44 -28.75 -7.64 22.75
C LYS A 44 -28.01 -6.92 21.62
N GLU A 45 -26.68 -7.05 21.56
CA GLU A 45 -25.90 -6.49 20.45
C GLU A 45 -26.18 -7.21 19.13
N LYS A 46 -26.30 -8.54 19.14
CA LYS A 46 -26.68 -9.32 17.96
C LYS A 46 -28.08 -8.96 17.47
N GLU A 47 -29.05 -8.81 18.37
CA GLU A 47 -30.40 -8.34 18.02
C GLU A 47 -30.37 -6.96 17.36
N LYS A 48 -29.60 -6.01 17.90
CA LYS A 48 -29.41 -4.69 17.26
C LYS A 48 -28.82 -4.79 15.86
N LYS A 49 -27.82 -5.66 15.67
CA LYS A 49 -27.21 -5.92 14.35
C LYS A 49 -28.21 -6.55 13.38
N ILE A 50 -29.00 -7.51 13.85
CA ILE A 50 -30.07 -8.14 13.06
C ILE A 50 -31.09 -7.08 12.63
N SER A 51 -31.61 -6.26 13.55
CA SER A 51 -32.56 -5.20 13.21
C SER A 51 -31.99 -4.16 12.24
N ALA A 52 -30.70 -3.84 12.34
CA ALA A 52 -30.04 -2.95 11.37
C ALA A 52 -29.96 -3.60 9.98
N SER A 53 -29.59 -4.88 9.92
CA SER A 53 -29.54 -5.64 8.66
C SER A 53 -30.92 -5.82 8.03
N GLU A 54 -31.97 -6.02 8.82
CA GLU A 54 -33.35 -6.11 8.36
C GLU A 54 -33.83 -4.79 7.76
N ARG A 55 -33.51 -3.65 8.39
CA ARG A 55 -33.81 -2.32 7.83
C ARG A 55 -33.09 -2.11 6.50
N GLN A 56 -31.81 -2.48 6.42
CA GLN A 56 -31.05 -2.36 5.19
C GLN A 56 -31.61 -3.26 4.09
N ALA A 57 -32.01 -4.49 4.41
CA ALA A 57 -32.66 -5.40 3.49
C ALA A 57 -34.02 -4.85 3.01
N ALA A 58 -34.80 -4.20 3.87
CA ALA A 58 -36.05 -3.54 3.49
C ALA A 58 -35.81 -2.37 2.52
N VAL A 59 -34.81 -1.53 2.78
CA VAL A 59 -34.42 -0.45 1.86
C VAL A 59 -33.99 -1.01 0.52
N LEU A 60 -33.16 -2.06 0.50
CA LEU A 60 -32.71 -2.69 -0.75
C LEU A 60 -33.89 -3.27 -1.55
N ARG A 61 -34.88 -3.89 -0.88
CA ARG A 61 -36.11 -4.37 -1.54
C ARG A 61 -36.90 -3.25 -2.19
N LEU A 62 -37.06 -2.12 -1.52
CA LEU A 62 -37.75 -0.95 -2.08
C LEU A 62 -36.99 -0.38 -3.27
N THR A 63 -35.66 -0.22 -3.16
CA THR A 63 -34.85 0.27 -4.28
C THR A 63 -34.88 -0.68 -5.48
N TYR A 64 -34.94 -1.99 -5.25
CA TYR A 64 -35.08 -2.97 -6.32
C TYR A 64 -36.44 -2.84 -7.01
N GLN A 65 -37.53 -2.67 -6.25
CA GLN A 65 -38.85 -2.43 -6.81
C GLN A 65 -38.89 -1.16 -7.66
N ASP A 66 -38.30 -0.06 -7.18
CA ASP A 66 -38.22 1.20 -7.93
C ASP A 66 -37.43 1.04 -9.24
N MET A 67 -36.32 0.30 -9.20
CA MET A 67 -35.53 0.02 -10.40
C MET A 67 -36.27 -0.89 -11.39
N GLU A 68 -37.04 -1.85 -10.89
CA GLU A 68 -37.85 -2.74 -11.74
C GLU A 68 -38.99 -1.97 -12.42
N ILE A 69 -39.62 -1.02 -11.72
CA ILE A 69 -40.61 -0.11 -12.32
C ILE A 69 -39.97 0.71 -13.45
N LYS A 70 -38.81 1.33 -13.22
CA LYS A 70 -38.08 2.07 -14.27
C LYS A 70 -37.68 1.19 -15.45
N ARG A 71 -37.30 -0.06 -15.19
CA ARG A 71 -36.97 -1.03 -16.24
C ARG A 71 -38.20 -1.31 -17.13
N LEU A 72 -39.38 -1.44 -16.53
CA LEU A 72 -40.63 -1.60 -17.28
C LEU A 72 -40.96 -0.34 -18.08
N GLU A 73 -40.82 0.86 -17.51
CA GLU A 73 -41.02 2.12 -18.24
C GLU A 73 -40.10 2.22 -19.47
N PHE A 74 -38.81 1.88 -19.33
CA PHE A 74 -37.89 1.86 -20.48
C PHE A 74 -38.22 0.79 -21.52
N LEU A 75 -38.78 -0.35 -21.11
CA LEU A 75 -39.24 -1.36 -22.06
C LEU A 75 -40.43 -0.85 -22.88
N ASP A 76 -41.38 -0.18 -22.24
CA ASP A 76 -42.51 0.44 -22.93
C ASP A 76 -42.03 1.53 -23.89
N GLU A 77 -41.08 2.38 -23.49
CA GLU A 77 -40.46 3.37 -24.37
C GLU A 77 -39.75 2.72 -25.56
N LEU A 78 -38.99 1.64 -25.34
CA LEU A 78 -38.35 0.90 -26.42
C LEU A 78 -39.37 0.28 -27.38
N GLU A 79 -40.50 -0.21 -26.89
CA GLU A 79 -41.57 -0.77 -27.72
C GLU A 79 -42.25 0.32 -28.57
N THR A 80 -42.48 1.50 -28.01
CA THR A 80 -43.00 2.65 -28.78
C THR A 80 -42.02 3.12 -29.85
N LEU A 81 -40.71 3.17 -29.54
CA LEU A 81 -39.67 3.52 -30.51
C LEU A 81 -39.56 2.46 -31.61
N LYS A 82 -39.63 1.17 -31.25
CA LYS A 82 -39.65 0.07 -32.22
C LYS A 82 -40.85 0.21 -33.16
N TYR A 83 -42.05 0.50 -32.65
CA TYR A 83 -43.22 0.73 -33.48
C TYR A 83 -43.02 1.93 -34.45
N SER A 84 -42.39 3.01 -33.97
CA SER A 84 -42.05 4.17 -34.79
C SER A 84 -41.06 3.81 -35.91
N VAL A 85 -40.01 3.05 -35.59
CA VAL A 85 -39.02 2.58 -36.57
C VAL A 85 -39.65 1.62 -37.58
N ASP A 86 -40.52 0.70 -37.16
CA ASP A 86 -41.23 -0.22 -38.05
C ASP A 86 -42.22 0.53 -38.96
N LYS A 87 -42.81 1.62 -38.47
CA LYS A 87 -43.64 2.52 -39.29
C LYS A 87 -42.78 3.25 -40.34
N ILE A 88 -41.68 3.86 -39.93
CA ILE A 88 -40.75 4.53 -40.86
C ILE A 88 -40.18 3.53 -41.89
N GLY A 89 -39.83 2.33 -41.46
CA GLY A 89 -39.37 1.25 -42.34
C GLY A 89 -40.44 0.84 -43.37
N ARG A 90 -41.71 0.76 -42.97
CA ARG A 90 -42.84 0.55 -43.90
C ARG A 90 -42.99 1.73 -44.87
N ASP A 91 -42.92 2.97 -44.39
CA ASP A 91 -43.05 4.17 -45.21
C ASP A 91 -41.92 4.29 -46.24
N VAL A 92 -40.67 4.00 -45.85
CA VAL A 92 -39.50 3.96 -46.77
C VAL A 92 -39.65 2.86 -47.81
N ASN A 93 -40.13 1.68 -47.42
CA ASN A 93 -40.36 0.60 -48.38
C ASN A 93 -41.49 0.93 -49.36
N ASN A 94 -42.55 1.61 -48.90
CA ASN A 94 -43.61 2.11 -49.78
C ASN A 94 -43.08 3.19 -50.74
N ALA A 95 -42.24 4.11 -50.26
CA ALA A 95 -41.59 5.11 -51.11
C ALA A 95 -40.67 4.47 -52.16
N ARG A 96 -39.90 3.44 -51.79
CA ARG A 96 -39.07 2.68 -52.74
C ARG A 96 -39.89 1.95 -53.80
N LYS A 97 -41.05 1.39 -53.42
CA LYS A 97 -41.98 0.77 -54.38
C LYS A 97 -42.53 1.80 -55.37
N ALA A 98 -43.00 2.95 -54.88
CA ALA A 98 -43.46 4.05 -55.73
C ALA A 98 -42.34 4.59 -56.65
N GLU A 99 -41.11 4.70 -56.16
CA GLU A 99 -39.95 5.07 -56.98
C GLU A 99 -39.66 4.06 -58.09
N MET A 100 -39.78 2.76 -57.80
CA MET A 100 -39.61 1.70 -58.79
C MET A 100 -40.71 1.75 -59.86
N GLU A 101 -41.96 2.03 -59.48
CA GLU A 101 -43.08 2.21 -60.40
C GLU A 101 -42.87 3.42 -61.31
N LEU A 102 -42.46 4.56 -60.76
CA LEU A 102 -42.11 5.75 -61.53
C LEU A 102 -40.94 5.49 -62.49
N LYS A 103 -39.92 4.73 -62.07
CA LYS A 103 -38.81 4.32 -62.95
C LYS A 103 -39.28 3.45 -64.12
N LYS A 104 -40.23 2.53 -63.89
CA LYS A 104 -40.85 1.73 -64.96
C LYS A 104 -41.65 2.61 -65.92
N GLU A 105 -42.42 3.58 -65.42
CA GLU A 105 -43.15 4.53 -66.26
C GLU A 105 -42.22 5.42 -67.09
N ILE A 106 -41.13 5.91 -66.50
CA ILE A 106 -40.11 6.69 -67.22
C ILE A 106 -39.47 5.86 -68.34
N PHE A 107 -39.18 4.57 -68.09
CA PHE A 107 -38.65 3.69 -69.12
C PHE A 107 -39.66 3.46 -70.26
N ALA A 108 -40.91 3.17 -69.93
CA ALA A 108 -41.98 3.00 -70.91
C ALA A 108 -42.21 4.28 -71.74
N ASN A 109 -42.16 5.46 -71.12
CA ASN A 109 -42.28 6.73 -71.82
C ASN A 109 -41.05 7.03 -72.69
N LYS A 110 -39.84 6.63 -72.28
CA LYS A 110 -38.63 6.71 -73.13
C LYS A 110 -38.74 5.80 -74.36
N GLU A 111 -39.28 4.60 -74.23
CA GLU A 111 -39.52 3.72 -75.39
C GLU A 111 -40.59 4.29 -76.33
N LYS A 112 -41.70 4.80 -75.79
CA LYS A 112 -42.72 5.50 -76.59
C LYS A 112 -42.14 6.73 -77.31
N PHE A 113 -41.27 7.49 -76.64
CA PHE A 113 -40.58 8.63 -77.26
C PHE A 113 -39.67 8.19 -78.41
N LYS A 114 -38.86 7.13 -78.22
CA LYS A 114 -38.02 6.56 -79.29
C LYS A 114 -38.85 6.09 -80.48
N GLN A 115 -39.98 5.40 -80.24
CA GLN A 115 -40.88 4.97 -81.31
C GLN A 115 -41.54 6.15 -82.05
N SER A 116 -41.85 7.23 -81.35
CA SER A 116 -42.37 8.46 -81.97
C SER A 116 -41.27 9.18 -82.78
N GLN A 117 -40.02 9.14 -82.29
CA GLN A 117 -38.86 9.70 -82.98
C GLN A 117 -38.52 8.93 -84.27
N THR A 118 -38.58 7.60 -84.27
CA THR A 118 -38.37 6.79 -85.48
C THR A 118 -39.49 7.03 -86.49
N LYS A 119 -40.75 7.10 -86.06
CA LYS A 119 -41.88 7.47 -86.96
C LYS A 119 -41.74 8.87 -87.53
N SER A 120 -41.25 9.84 -86.75
CA SER A 120 -40.98 11.20 -87.24
C SER A 120 -39.83 11.23 -88.25
N GLN A 121 -38.80 10.40 -88.06
CA GLN A 121 -37.70 10.23 -89.02
C GLN A 121 -38.16 9.54 -90.31
N GLU A 122 -39.00 8.50 -90.22
CA GLU A 122 -39.61 7.84 -91.38
C GLU A 122 -40.49 8.81 -92.19
N VAL A 123 -41.30 9.63 -91.52
CA VAL A 123 -42.11 10.67 -92.19
C VAL A 123 -41.21 11.77 -92.79
N HIS A 124 -40.08 12.09 -92.16
CA HIS A 124 -39.12 13.05 -92.69
C HIS A 124 -38.35 12.51 -93.90
N GLU A 125 -38.02 11.21 -93.93
CA GLU A 125 -37.46 10.53 -95.10
C GLU A 125 -38.47 10.39 -96.22
N GLN A 126 -39.73 10.08 -95.92
CA GLN A 126 -40.83 10.09 -96.89
C GLN A 126 -41.03 11.49 -97.48
N TYR A 127 -40.98 12.54 -96.65
CA TYR A 127 -41.05 13.94 -97.11
C TYR A 127 -39.86 14.33 -98.00
N LYS A 128 -38.62 13.95 -97.64
CA LYS A 128 -37.44 14.18 -98.48
C LYS A 128 -37.48 13.41 -99.81
N SER A 129 -38.03 12.19 -99.81
CA SER A 129 -38.22 11.41 -101.04
C SER A 129 -39.30 12.01 -101.96
N ALA A 130 -40.36 12.60 -101.38
CA ALA A 130 -41.39 13.33 -102.11
C ALA A 130 -40.94 14.73 -102.59
N GLN A 131 -40.03 15.39 -101.86
CA GLN A 131 -39.47 16.71 -102.22
C GLN A 131 -38.47 16.63 -103.40
N ASN A 132 -37.92 15.44 -103.70
CA ASN A 132 -37.02 15.19 -104.83
C ASN A 132 -37.71 14.70 -106.12
N MET A 133 -39.05 14.67 -106.17
CA MET A 133 -39.80 14.45 -107.41
C MET A 133 -40.47 15.75 -107.88
N GLN A 134 -39.66 16.63 -108.49
CA GLN A 134 -40.11 17.66 -109.42
C GLN A 134 -39.65 17.34 -110.85
N LEU A 135 -40.65 17.20 -111.74
CA LEU A 135 -40.63 16.96 -113.21
C LEU A 135 -40.07 15.60 -113.69
N THR A 136 -40.67 14.91 -114.67
CA THR A 136 -41.28 15.37 -115.94
C THR A 136 -42.59 14.66 -116.30
N ALA A 137 -43.45 15.34 -117.06
CA ALA A 137 -44.85 14.98 -117.36
C ALA A 137 -45.07 13.94 -118.48
N GLU A 138 -44.07 13.16 -118.88
CA GLU A 138 -44.19 12.23 -120.02
C GLU A 138 -44.35 10.75 -119.62
N GLU A 139 -43.84 10.31 -118.46
CA GLU A 139 -43.90 8.89 -118.06
C GLU A 139 -45.19 8.53 -117.30
N ARG A 140 -45.95 9.54 -116.85
CA ARG A 140 -47.30 9.37 -116.26
C ARG A 140 -48.38 9.07 -117.29
N THR A 141 -48.10 9.23 -118.59
CA THR A 141 -49.05 8.98 -119.68
C THR A 141 -48.87 7.61 -120.34
N GLN A 142 -47.75 6.91 -120.12
CA GLN A 142 -47.51 5.56 -120.66
C GLN A 142 -47.97 4.43 -119.72
N MET A 143 -47.94 4.62 -118.40
CA MET A 143 -48.49 3.65 -117.43
C MET A 143 -50.02 3.72 -117.32
N LEU A 144 -50.65 4.87 -117.64
CA LEU A 144 -52.12 4.99 -117.71
C LEU A 144 -52.68 4.37 -119.00
N LYS A 145 -51.91 4.34 -120.09
CA LYS A 145 -52.29 3.72 -121.38
C LYS A 145 -52.20 2.18 -121.34
N SER A 146 -51.35 1.58 -120.52
CA SER A 146 -51.26 0.11 -120.38
C SER A 146 -52.32 -0.51 -119.48
N CYS A 147 -52.98 0.28 -118.61
CA CYS A 147 -54.12 -0.18 -117.79
C CYS A 147 -55.47 -0.01 -118.53
N LEU A 148 -55.63 1.02 -119.38
CA LEU A 148 -56.85 1.20 -120.20
C LEU A 148 -57.03 0.12 -121.28
N THR A 149 -55.94 -0.40 -121.87
CA THR A 149 -56.03 -1.47 -122.89
C THR A 149 -56.36 -2.86 -122.32
N LYS A 150 -56.32 -3.05 -120.99
CA LYS A 150 -56.69 -4.32 -120.34
C LYS A 150 -58.13 -4.33 -119.83
N GLU A 151 -58.70 -3.18 -119.48
CA GLU A 151 -60.12 -3.04 -119.14
C GLU A 151 -61.04 -2.94 -120.38
N GLU A 152 -60.53 -2.44 -121.52
CA GLU A 152 -61.28 -2.38 -122.80
C GLU A 152 -61.46 -3.75 -123.50
N ILE A 153 -60.71 -4.78 -123.11
CA ILE A 153 -60.85 -6.16 -123.63
C ILE A 153 -61.84 -6.99 -122.79
N LEU A 154 -61.98 -6.71 -121.49
CA LEU A 154 -62.97 -7.37 -120.62
C LEU A 154 -64.42 -6.83 -120.81
N ASN A 155 -64.59 -5.56 -121.17
CA ASN A 155 -65.91 -4.97 -121.44
C ASN A 155 -66.48 -5.31 -122.84
N LYS A 156 -65.65 -5.77 -123.79
CA LYS A 156 -66.09 -6.14 -125.15
C LYS A 156 -66.58 -7.59 -125.31
N ASP A 157 -66.28 -8.47 -124.35
CA ASP A 157 -66.72 -9.86 -124.38
C ASP A 157 -68.04 -10.07 -123.60
N ILE A 158 -68.33 -9.21 -122.61
CA ILE A 158 -69.62 -9.19 -121.88
C ILE A 158 -70.76 -8.57 -122.74
N GLU A 159 -70.44 -7.72 -123.72
CA GLU A 159 -71.42 -7.15 -124.67
C GLU A 159 -71.78 -8.09 -125.84
N LYS A 160 -70.99 -9.14 -126.12
CA LYS A 160 -71.25 -10.12 -127.19
C LYS A 160 -72.12 -11.31 -126.77
N GLU A 161 -72.19 -11.62 -125.47
CA GLU A 161 -73.02 -12.72 -124.95
C GLU A 161 -74.49 -12.31 -124.69
N LEU A 162 -74.82 -11.01 -124.70
CA LEU A 162 -76.19 -10.51 -124.50
C LEU A 162 -77.00 -10.27 -125.79
N SER A 163 -76.39 -10.37 -126.98
CA SER A 163 -77.07 -10.11 -128.26
C SER A 163 -77.40 -11.37 -129.09
N GLN A 164 -76.76 -12.52 -128.85
CA GLN A 164 -76.95 -13.72 -129.69
C GLN A 164 -78.01 -14.71 -129.17
N LEU A 165 -78.48 -14.57 -127.92
CA LEU A 165 -79.57 -15.39 -127.36
C LEU A 165 -80.95 -14.74 -127.49
N ARG A 166 -81.05 -13.54 -128.09
CA ARG A 166 -82.32 -12.79 -128.23
C ARG A 166 -82.98 -12.94 -129.62
N ASP A 167 -82.30 -13.56 -130.59
CA ASP A 167 -82.77 -13.66 -132.00
C ASP A 167 -83.22 -15.07 -132.45
N ILE A 168 -82.93 -16.14 -131.71
CA ILE A 168 -83.41 -17.51 -132.05
C ILE A 168 -84.83 -17.78 -131.48
N GLN A 169 -85.40 -16.83 -130.73
CA GLN A 169 -86.74 -16.93 -130.14
C GLN A 169 -87.87 -16.40 -131.05
N LYS A 170 -87.65 -16.00 -132.31
CA LYS A 170 -88.73 -15.35 -133.10
C LYS A 170 -89.19 -15.98 -134.41
N ASP A 171 -88.50 -16.96 -135.00
CA ASP A 171 -88.83 -17.37 -136.40
C ASP A 171 -89.38 -18.80 -136.62
N VAL A 172 -89.67 -19.60 -135.58
CA VAL A 172 -90.25 -20.97 -135.78
C VAL A 172 -91.58 -21.19 -135.05
N SER A 173 -92.19 -20.13 -134.54
CA SER A 173 -93.54 -20.21 -133.96
C SER A 173 -94.70 -20.32 -134.96
N GLU A 174 -94.52 -20.51 -136.28
CA GLU A 174 -95.69 -20.31 -137.17
C GLU A 174 -96.08 -21.32 -138.26
N CYS A 175 -95.40 -22.46 -138.52
CA CYS A 175 -95.75 -23.19 -139.76
C CYS A 175 -96.30 -24.62 -139.74
N LEU A 176 -96.23 -25.48 -138.72
CA LEU A 176 -96.72 -26.86 -138.93
C LEU A 176 -97.52 -27.47 -137.78
N LEU A 177 -98.61 -26.78 -137.43
CA LEU A 177 -99.69 -27.31 -136.59
C LEU A 177 -100.89 -27.84 -137.39
N LEU A 178 -100.95 -27.91 -138.72
CA LEU A 178 -102.29 -28.06 -139.33
C LEU A 178 -102.50 -28.87 -140.61
N ILE A 179 -101.89 -30.04 -140.78
CA ILE A 179 -102.44 -31.03 -141.72
C ILE A 179 -102.35 -32.41 -141.05
N HIS A 180 -103.34 -32.80 -140.23
CA HIS A 180 -104.64 -33.32 -140.69
C HIS A 180 -104.38 -34.68 -141.36
N ILE A 181 -104.55 -35.76 -140.60
CA ILE A 181 -105.65 -36.70 -140.93
C ILE A 181 -105.42 -37.28 -142.32
N ASP A 182 -104.54 -38.26 -142.36
CA ASP A 182 -104.79 -39.48 -143.11
C ASP A 182 -104.55 -40.60 -142.09
N VAL A 183 -105.61 -41.03 -141.39
CA VAL A 183 -106.40 -42.16 -141.88
C VAL A 183 -105.45 -43.36 -141.90
N SER A 184 -105.48 -44.16 -140.84
CA SER A 184 -106.22 -45.43 -140.94
C SER A 184 -105.68 -46.21 -142.14
N GLY A 185 -104.80 -47.16 -141.93
CA GLY A 185 -105.30 -48.43 -141.41
C GLY A 185 -105.78 -49.28 -142.58
N THR A 186 -105.43 -50.56 -142.51
CA THR A 186 -105.77 -51.66 -143.45
C THR A 186 -104.83 -51.78 -144.65
N LEU A 187 -103.86 -52.70 -144.57
CA LEU A 187 -103.95 -54.12 -144.96
C LEU A 187 -103.93 -54.30 -146.49
N GLY A 188 -102.77 -54.72 -146.99
CA GLY A 188 -102.51 -55.05 -148.38
C GLY A 188 -101.28 -55.95 -148.50
N GLU A 189 -101.27 -57.01 -147.71
CA GLU A 189 -100.40 -58.18 -147.90
C GLU A 189 -100.73 -58.83 -149.26
N TYR A 190 -99.73 -59.51 -149.85
CA TYR A 190 -99.87 -60.45 -150.97
C TYR A 190 -99.77 -59.96 -152.43
N GLU A 191 -98.68 -59.25 -152.76
CA GLU A 191 -97.89 -59.60 -153.98
C GLU A 191 -96.57 -60.27 -153.55
N VAL A 192 -96.74 -61.29 -152.68
CA VAL A 192 -95.87 -61.56 -151.52
C VAL A 192 -94.57 -62.29 -151.77
N VAL A 193 -94.35 -63.10 -152.80
CA VAL A 193 -93.24 -64.07 -152.68
C VAL A 193 -91.96 -63.67 -153.43
N LEU A 194 -92.03 -62.81 -154.44
CA LEU A 194 -90.86 -62.46 -155.29
C LEU A 194 -90.09 -61.21 -154.84
N TYR A 195 -90.70 -60.31 -154.05
CA TYR A 195 -90.01 -59.15 -153.43
C TYR A 195 -89.31 -59.50 -152.10
N GLN A 196 -89.72 -60.60 -151.45
CA GLN A 196 -89.19 -60.98 -150.13
C GLN A 196 -87.71 -61.40 -150.15
N LEU A 197 -87.20 -61.97 -151.26
CA LEU A 197 -85.79 -62.38 -151.34
C LEU A 197 -84.84 -61.20 -151.63
N THR A 198 -85.26 -60.16 -152.34
CA THR A 198 -84.47 -58.92 -152.55
C THR A 198 -84.47 -57.99 -151.33
N GLN A 199 -85.51 -58.06 -150.49
CA GLN A 199 -85.60 -57.28 -149.25
C GLN A 199 -84.67 -57.82 -148.14
N VAL A 200 -84.42 -59.14 -148.08
CA VAL A 200 -83.46 -59.73 -147.13
C VAL A 200 -82.02 -59.34 -147.44
N GLU A 201 -81.66 -59.22 -148.73
CA GLU A 201 -80.33 -58.77 -149.15
C GLU A 201 -80.09 -57.29 -148.79
N ALA A 202 -81.12 -56.44 -148.91
CA ALA A 202 -81.09 -55.04 -148.46
C ALA A 202 -80.98 -54.91 -146.92
N ASN A 203 -81.69 -55.76 -146.17
CA ASN A 203 -81.64 -55.78 -144.71
C ASN A 203 -80.28 -56.24 -144.17
N LEU A 204 -79.66 -57.27 -144.76
CA LEU A 204 -78.29 -57.68 -144.38
C LEU A 204 -77.24 -56.60 -144.68
N ASN A 205 -77.41 -55.83 -145.76
CA ASN A 205 -76.54 -54.69 -146.05
C ASN A 205 -76.75 -53.53 -145.07
N ALA A 206 -77.98 -53.29 -144.62
CA ALA A 206 -78.28 -52.34 -143.55
C ALA A 206 -77.68 -52.78 -142.20
N ASP A 207 -77.74 -54.07 -141.87
CA ASP A 207 -77.10 -54.63 -140.66
C ASP A 207 -75.57 -54.55 -140.72
N ILE A 208 -74.96 -54.80 -141.89
CA ILE A 208 -73.51 -54.62 -142.09
C ILE A 208 -73.11 -53.15 -141.96
N GLN A 209 -73.94 -52.22 -142.45
CA GLN A 209 -73.69 -50.77 -142.28
C GLN A 209 -73.92 -50.33 -140.82
N GLY A 210 -74.91 -50.88 -140.13
CA GLY A 210 -75.14 -50.69 -138.69
C GLY A 210 -73.98 -51.21 -137.84
N ALA A 211 -73.45 -52.41 -138.15
CA ALA A 211 -72.28 -52.98 -137.50
C ALA A 211 -71.00 -52.18 -137.79
N LYS A 212 -70.84 -51.67 -139.02
CA LYS A 212 -69.72 -50.75 -139.38
C LYS A 212 -69.84 -49.40 -138.65
N ALA A 213 -71.05 -48.87 -138.47
CA ALA A 213 -71.28 -47.65 -137.68
C ALA A 213 -71.00 -47.88 -136.19
N ALA A 214 -71.42 -49.03 -135.64
CA ALA A 214 -71.10 -49.44 -134.26
C ALA A 214 -69.59 -49.64 -134.05
N SER A 215 -68.89 -50.24 -135.01
CA SER A 215 -67.43 -50.40 -134.99
C SER A 215 -66.69 -49.06 -135.04
N ARG A 216 -67.15 -48.10 -135.86
CA ARG A 216 -66.60 -46.73 -135.86
C ARG A 216 -66.85 -45.99 -134.54
N ASN A 217 -68.04 -46.14 -133.96
CA ASN A 217 -68.36 -45.56 -132.65
C ASN A 217 -67.49 -46.16 -131.54
N LEU A 218 -67.31 -47.48 -131.50
CA LEU A 218 -66.42 -48.14 -130.56
C LEU A 218 -64.97 -47.73 -130.76
N SER A 219 -64.49 -47.61 -132.00
CA SER A 219 -63.15 -47.10 -132.31
C SER A 219 -62.97 -45.65 -131.85
N SER A 220 -63.97 -44.77 -132.03
CA SER A 220 -63.91 -43.40 -131.50
C SER A 220 -63.90 -43.37 -129.97
N LYS A 221 -64.57 -44.32 -129.32
CA LYS A 221 -64.56 -44.47 -127.85
C LYS A 221 -63.20 -44.98 -127.36
N LEU A 222 -62.59 -45.90 -128.11
CA LEU A 222 -61.26 -46.44 -127.83
C LEU A 222 -60.21 -45.33 -127.95
N ASN A 223 -60.24 -44.52 -129.02
CA ASN A 223 -59.35 -43.36 -129.16
C ASN A 223 -59.56 -42.31 -128.05
N LYS A 224 -60.80 -42.11 -127.58
CA LYS A 224 -61.06 -41.24 -126.41
C LYS A 224 -60.43 -41.81 -125.14
N LEU A 225 -60.57 -43.11 -124.90
CA LEU A 225 -59.95 -43.78 -123.76
C LEU A 225 -58.42 -43.75 -123.85
N ASP A 226 -57.83 -43.89 -125.03
CA ASP A 226 -56.39 -43.77 -125.24
C ASP A 226 -55.89 -42.34 -124.95
N MET A 227 -56.62 -41.32 -125.43
CA MET A 227 -56.33 -39.92 -125.12
C MET A 227 -56.47 -39.62 -123.63
N ASP A 228 -57.47 -40.19 -122.97
CA ASP A 228 -57.65 -40.05 -121.52
C ASP A 228 -56.56 -40.81 -120.75
N SER A 229 -56.08 -41.95 -121.24
CA SER A 229 -54.95 -42.68 -120.67
C SER A 229 -53.64 -41.87 -120.77
N LEU A 230 -53.38 -41.22 -121.90
CA LEU A 230 -52.23 -40.32 -122.06
C LEU A 230 -52.29 -39.14 -121.08
N LYS A 231 -53.46 -38.51 -120.94
CA LYS A 231 -53.65 -37.46 -119.92
C LYS A 231 -53.43 -37.98 -118.51
N GLN A 232 -53.88 -39.19 -118.21
CA GLN A 232 -53.63 -39.80 -116.90
C GLN A 232 -52.13 -40.05 -116.66
N GLN A 233 -51.36 -40.45 -117.67
CA GLN A 233 -49.90 -40.57 -117.56
C GLN A 233 -49.23 -39.22 -117.31
N GLU A 234 -49.66 -38.15 -117.97
CA GLU A 234 -49.15 -36.78 -117.71
C GLU A 234 -49.48 -36.32 -116.28
N ILE A 235 -50.69 -36.60 -115.79
CA ILE A 235 -51.09 -36.31 -114.41
C ILE A 235 -50.21 -37.09 -113.43
N VAL A 236 -49.96 -38.37 -113.68
CA VAL A 236 -49.08 -39.20 -112.84
C VAL A 236 -47.65 -38.64 -112.83
N HIS A 237 -47.09 -38.31 -113.99
CA HIS A 237 -45.75 -37.70 -114.05
C HIS A 237 -45.67 -36.36 -113.32
N ASN A 238 -46.69 -35.51 -113.44
CA ASN A 238 -46.74 -34.24 -112.71
C ASN A 238 -46.87 -34.47 -111.20
N GLN A 239 -47.66 -35.45 -110.78
CA GLN A 239 -47.80 -35.83 -109.37
C GLN A 239 -46.50 -36.43 -108.82
N ASP A 240 -45.79 -37.27 -109.58
CA ASP A 240 -44.48 -37.81 -109.21
C ASP A 240 -43.42 -36.72 -109.04
N PHE A 241 -43.42 -35.73 -109.93
CA PHE A 241 -42.54 -34.56 -109.77
C PHE A 241 -42.88 -33.76 -108.51
N HIS A 242 -44.18 -33.59 -108.23
CA HIS A 242 -44.62 -32.92 -107.01
C HIS A 242 -44.25 -33.73 -105.75
N LEU A 243 -44.38 -35.05 -105.80
CA LEU A 243 -43.92 -35.98 -104.77
C LEU A 243 -42.42 -35.84 -104.53
N GLN A 244 -41.59 -35.78 -105.56
CA GLN A 244 -40.14 -35.57 -105.39
C GLN A 244 -39.80 -34.22 -104.76
N GLN A 245 -40.54 -33.15 -105.09
CA GLN A 245 -40.34 -31.86 -104.42
C GLN A 245 -40.75 -31.93 -102.95
N LEU A 246 -41.90 -32.55 -102.66
CA LEU A 246 -42.36 -32.77 -101.30
C LEU A 246 -41.38 -33.65 -100.52
N GLU A 247 -40.86 -34.73 -101.09
CA GLU A 247 -39.84 -35.59 -100.49
C GLU A 247 -38.56 -34.79 -100.19
N ARG A 248 -38.08 -33.93 -101.09
CA ARG A 248 -36.93 -33.05 -100.82
C ARG A 248 -37.20 -32.03 -99.72
N HIS A 249 -38.45 -31.57 -99.60
CA HIS A 249 -38.85 -30.69 -98.53
C HIS A 249 -38.99 -31.46 -97.20
N LEU A 250 -39.50 -32.69 -97.25
CA LEU A 250 -39.68 -33.58 -96.12
C LEU A 250 -38.33 -34.07 -95.59
N THR A 251 -37.34 -34.34 -96.45
CA THR A 251 -35.96 -34.63 -96.01
C THR A 251 -35.32 -33.44 -95.32
N ARG A 252 -35.53 -32.21 -95.83
CA ARG A 252 -35.09 -30.99 -95.13
C ARG A 252 -35.79 -30.79 -93.78
N ILE A 253 -37.10 -31.02 -93.71
CA ILE A 253 -37.87 -30.92 -92.46
C ILE A 253 -37.48 -32.04 -91.48
N ASN A 254 -37.20 -33.25 -91.96
CA ASN A 254 -36.75 -34.38 -91.16
C ASN A 254 -35.30 -34.24 -90.67
N GLY A 255 -34.63 -33.13 -90.99
CA GLY A 255 -33.32 -32.77 -90.42
C GLY A 255 -32.12 -33.19 -91.26
N ASP A 256 -32.33 -33.71 -92.48
CA ASP A 256 -31.23 -33.95 -93.42
C ASP A 256 -30.82 -32.62 -94.08
N ARG A 257 -29.88 -31.96 -93.43
CA ARG A 257 -29.14 -30.81 -93.97
C ARG A 257 -27.95 -31.28 -94.79
N SER A 258 -27.43 -30.43 -95.68
CA SER A 258 -26.18 -30.71 -96.39
C SER A 258 -25.05 -31.02 -95.39
N SER A 259 -24.16 -31.95 -95.73
CA SER A 259 -23.09 -32.42 -94.83
C SER A 259 -22.24 -31.28 -94.27
N GLU A 260 -22.05 -30.21 -95.04
CA GLU A 260 -21.27 -29.04 -94.64
C GLU A 260 -21.99 -28.19 -93.58
N GLU A 261 -23.30 -27.95 -93.73
CA GLU A 261 -24.09 -27.21 -92.74
C GLU A 261 -24.19 -27.99 -91.42
N ARG A 262 -24.33 -29.32 -91.51
CA ARG A 262 -24.34 -30.20 -90.34
C ARG A 262 -23.01 -30.10 -89.57
N GLN A 263 -21.89 -30.16 -90.27
CA GLN A 263 -20.57 -30.00 -89.65
C GLN A 263 -20.38 -28.61 -89.02
N HIS A 264 -20.87 -27.54 -89.64
CA HIS A 264 -20.78 -26.20 -89.07
C HIS A 264 -21.61 -26.04 -87.80
N LEU A 265 -22.85 -26.53 -87.79
CA LEU A 265 -23.71 -26.51 -86.61
C LEU A 265 -23.17 -27.44 -85.51
N GLU A 266 -22.63 -28.61 -85.84
CA GLU A 266 -21.99 -29.49 -84.86
C GLU A 266 -20.74 -28.85 -84.26
N LYS A 267 -19.95 -28.08 -85.03
CA LYS A 267 -18.83 -27.29 -84.49
C LYS A 267 -19.34 -26.20 -83.54
N GLN A 268 -20.35 -25.44 -83.92
CA GLN A 268 -20.94 -24.41 -83.05
C GLN A 268 -21.56 -25.01 -81.77
N ILE A 269 -22.22 -26.17 -81.87
CA ILE A 269 -22.76 -26.89 -80.71
C ILE A 269 -21.62 -27.33 -79.80
N LYS A 270 -20.52 -27.87 -80.34
CA LYS A 270 -19.34 -28.24 -79.55
C LYS A 270 -18.73 -27.02 -78.86
N GLU A 271 -18.48 -25.93 -79.59
CA GLU A 271 -17.94 -24.69 -79.03
C GLU A 271 -18.83 -24.13 -77.90
N LEU A 272 -20.15 -24.07 -78.13
CA LEU A 272 -21.10 -23.61 -77.11
C LEU A 272 -21.18 -24.57 -75.91
N SER A 273 -21.07 -25.88 -76.15
CA SER A 273 -21.04 -26.89 -75.08
C SER A 273 -19.78 -26.77 -74.24
N ASP A 274 -18.61 -26.61 -74.87
CA ASP A 274 -17.32 -26.41 -74.19
C ASP A 274 -17.34 -25.11 -73.36
N ILE A 275 -17.91 -24.04 -73.90
CA ILE A 275 -18.10 -22.77 -73.18
C ILE A 275 -19.01 -22.98 -71.98
N LEU A 276 -20.15 -23.66 -72.16
CA LEU A 276 -21.11 -23.94 -71.10
C LEU A 276 -20.49 -24.80 -70.00
N GLU A 277 -19.76 -25.85 -70.36
CA GLU A 277 -19.04 -26.72 -69.41
C GLU A 277 -17.97 -25.92 -68.64
N SER A 278 -17.25 -25.02 -69.31
CA SER A 278 -16.28 -24.13 -68.66
C SER A 278 -16.94 -23.19 -67.65
N TYR A 279 -18.13 -22.66 -67.96
CA TYR A 279 -18.90 -21.81 -67.05
C TYR A 279 -19.49 -22.62 -65.89
N GLN A 280 -19.98 -23.83 -66.13
CA GLN A 280 -20.44 -24.75 -65.09
C GLN A 280 -19.31 -25.14 -64.13
N ALA A 281 -18.11 -25.42 -64.65
CA ALA A 281 -16.93 -25.67 -63.83
C ALA A 281 -16.56 -24.47 -62.96
N LYS A 282 -16.53 -23.25 -63.53
CA LYS A 282 -16.30 -22.01 -62.77
C LYS A 282 -17.37 -21.78 -61.71
N HIS A 283 -18.65 -21.98 -62.04
CA HIS A 283 -19.76 -21.85 -61.10
C HIS A 283 -19.66 -22.86 -59.95
N SER A 284 -19.28 -24.11 -60.25
CA SER A 284 -19.03 -25.15 -59.24
C SER A 284 -17.89 -24.75 -58.29
N ILE A 285 -16.78 -24.26 -58.82
CA ILE A 285 -15.64 -23.77 -58.02
C ILE A 285 -16.06 -22.60 -57.12
N LEU A 286 -16.76 -21.60 -57.69
CA LEU A 286 -17.27 -20.45 -56.93
C LEU A 286 -18.25 -20.88 -55.84
N THR A 287 -19.13 -21.85 -56.11
CA THR A 287 -20.08 -22.40 -55.13
C THR A 287 -19.34 -23.10 -53.99
N ILE A 288 -18.29 -23.87 -54.29
CA ILE A 288 -17.43 -24.51 -53.28
C ILE A 288 -16.71 -23.44 -52.45
N GLN A 289 -16.18 -22.38 -53.08
CA GLN A 289 -15.50 -21.29 -52.38
C GLN A 289 -16.45 -20.50 -51.48
N LEU A 290 -17.66 -20.17 -51.94
CA LEU A 290 -18.69 -19.53 -51.14
C LEU A 290 -19.09 -20.39 -49.93
N LYS A 291 -19.22 -21.71 -50.13
CA LYS A 291 -19.49 -22.63 -49.03
C LYS A 291 -18.35 -22.62 -48.00
N LYS A 292 -17.09 -22.73 -48.44
CA LYS A 292 -15.90 -22.64 -47.56
C LYS A 292 -15.89 -21.33 -46.78
N LEU A 293 -16.10 -20.20 -47.45
CA LEU A 293 -16.13 -18.88 -46.83
C LEU A 293 -17.28 -18.76 -45.83
N SER A 294 -18.46 -19.33 -46.13
CA SER A 294 -19.58 -19.36 -45.18
C SER A 294 -19.26 -20.20 -43.94
N ASP A 295 -18.54 -21.31 -44.10
CA ASP A 295 -18.12 -22.17 -42.99
C ASP A 295 -17.01 -21.51 -42.16
N ASP A 296 -16.08 -20.79 -42.80
CA ASP A 296 -15.08 -19.96 -42.14
C ASP A 296 -15.72 -18.82 -41.34
N LEU A 297 -16.70 -18.12 -41.92
CA LEU A 297 -17.45 -17.07 -41.24
C LEU A 297 -18.18 -17.64 -40.02
N ARG A 298 -18.82 -18.81 -40.14
CA ARG A 298 -19.45 -19.50 -39.00
C ARG A 298 -18.45 -19.91 -37.92
N ARG A 299 -17.24 -20.36 -38.30
CA ARG A 299 -16.16 -20.64 -37.34
C ARG A 299 -15.74 -19.37 -36.61
N ALA A 300 -15.39 -18.32 -37.36
CA ALA A 300 -14.98 -17.04 -36.81
C ALA A 300 -16.04 -16.42 -35.89
N ASN A 301 -17.32 -16.50 -36.26
CA ASN A 301 -18.41 -16.03 -35.39
C ASN A 301 -18.53 -16.83 -34.08
N ARG A 302 -18.32 -18.15 -34.11
CA ARG A 302 -18.32 -18.95 -32.87
C ARG A 302 -17.15 -18.59 -31.98
N ASP A 303 -15.97 -18.39 -32.55
CA ASP A 303 -14.78 -18.01 -31.78
C ASP A 303 -14.92 -16.59 -31.24
N PHE A 304 -15.51 -15.66 -32.01
CA PHE A 304 -15.88 -14.33 -31.55
C PHE A 304 -16.84 -14.37 -30.36
N ILE A 305 -17.90 -15.18 -30.42
CA ILE A 305 -18.85 -15.34 -29.30
C ILE A 305 -18.14 -15.85 -28.05
N LYS A 306 -17.25 -16.86 -28.18
CA LYS A 306 -16.46 -17.36 -27.04
C LYS A 306 -15.56 -16.28 -26.44
N ILE A 307 -14.88 -15.51 -27.27
CA ILE A 307 -14.02 -14.41 -26.79
C ILE A 307 -14.87 -13.37 -26.06
N VAL A 308 -16.06 -13.04 -26.55
CA VAL A 308 -16.98 -12.11 -25.87
C VAL A 308 -17.48 -12.68 -24.54
N GLU A 309 -17.77 -13.98 -24.46
CA GLU A 309 -18.12 -14.65 -23.20
C GLU A 309 -16.95 -14.62 -22.21
N GLU A 310 -15.72 -14.89 -22.67
CA GLU A 310 -14.50 -14.80 -21.86
C GLU A 310 -14.24 -13.36 -21.38
N ASP A 311 -14.38 -12.36 -22.25
CA ASP A 311 -14.23 -10.94 -21.93
C ASP A 311 -15.23 -10.49 -20.86
N ASN A 312 -16.51 -10.85 -21.01
CA ASN A 312 -17.53 -10.60 -19.99
C ASN A 312 -17.19 -11.29 -18.66
N SER A 313 -16.65 -12.51 -18.70
CA SER A 313 -16.24 -13.22 -17.48
C SER A 313 -15.06 -12.55 -16.78
N LEU A 314 -14.12 -12.01 -17.55
CA LEU A 314 -12.98 -11.24 -17.04
C LEU A 314 -13.43 -9.90 -16.48
N ASP A 315 -14.38 -9.22 -17.13
CA ASP A 315 -14.96 -7.97 -16.63
C ASP A 315 -15.68 -8.16 -15.29
N VAL A 316 -16.46 -9.23 -15.15
CA VAL A 316 -17.04 -9.61 -13.85
C VAL A 316 -15.93 -9.84 -12.82
N LYS A 317 -14.86 -10.54 -13.20
CA LYS A 317 -13.74 -10.80 -12.28
C LYS A 317 -12.98 -9.54 -11.89
N ILE A 318 -12.80 -8.61 -12.82
CA ILE A 318 -12.21 -7.30 -12.57
C ILE A 318 -13.10 -6.55 -11.58
N GLY A 319 -14.43 -6.52 -11.79
CA GLY A 319 -15.38 -5.90 -10.87
C GLY A 319 -15.34 -6.49 -9.46
N GLU A 320 -15.21 -7.80 -9.32
CA GLU A 320 -15.02 -8.44 -8.00
C GLU A 320 -13.72 -8.00 -7.33
N LEU A 321 -12.62 -7.97 -8.09
CA LEU A 321 -11.31 -7.58 -7.57
C LEU A 321 -11.26 -6.09 -7.20
N THR A 322 -11.92 -5.21 -7.97
CA THR A 322 -12.01 -3.79 -7.63
C THR A 322 -12.80 -3.59 -6.34
N LEU A 323 -13.94 -4.26 -6.16
CA LEU A 323 -14.70 -4.21 -4.91
C LEU A 323 -13.89 -4.76 -3.72
N HIS A 324 -13.13 -5.83 -3.91
CA HIS A 324 -12.25 -6.37 -2.88
C HIS A 324 -11.14 -5.38 -2.49
N ASN A 325 -10.52 -4.72 -3.47
CA ASN A 325 -9.52 -3.69 -3.25
C ASN A 325 -10.12 -2.49 -2.52
N GLU A 326 -11.27 -1.99 -2.94
CA GLU A 326 -11.97 -0.88 -2.28
C GLU A 326 -12.32 -1.21 -0.82
N SER A 327 -12.84 -2.41 -0.55
CA SER A 327 -13.11 -2.88 0.81
C SER A 327 -11.82 -2.93 1.65
N SER A 328 -10.74 -3.46 1.09
CA SER A 328 -9.45 -3.56 1.76
C SER A 328 -8.85 -2.17 2.04
N GLU A 329 -8.99 -1.21 1.12
CA GLU A 329 -8.59 0.18 1.34
C GLU A 329 -9.40 0.87 2.45
N LEU A 330 -10.70 0.61 2.52
CA LEU A 330 -11.56 1.13 3.59
C LEU A 330 -11.15 0.55 4.95
N GLU A 331 -10.85 -0.74 5.02
CA GLU A 331 -10.32 -1.38 6.23
C GLU A 331 -8.95 -0.82 6.63
N LEU A 332 -8.04 -0.63 5.66
CA LEU A 332 -6.76 0.00 5.90
C LEU A 332 -6.91 1.41 6.47
N LYS A 333 -7.81 2.22 5.91
CA LYS A 333 -8.11 3.57 6.43
C LYS A 333 -8.66 3.53 7.86
N LYS A 334 -9.51 2.55 8.19
CA LYS A 334 -9.99 2.33 9.58
C LYS A 334 -8.84 1.96 10.51
N LEU A 335 -7.98 1.02 10.12
CA LEU A 335 -6.82 0.60 10.91
C LEU A 335 -5.83 1.74 11.14
N ILE A 336 -5.60 2.60 10.15
CA ILE A 336 -4.76 3.80 10.28
C ILE A 336 -5.35 4.74 11.35
N LYS A 337 -6.66 5.02 11.29
CA LYS A 337 -7.33 5.86 12.31
C LYS A 337 -7.23 5.25 13.71
N CYS A 338 -7.52 3.95 13.86
CA CYS A 338 -7.38 3.27 15.15
C CYS A 338 -5.93 3.31 15.67
N LYS A 339 -4.93 3.17 14.79
CA LYS A 339 -3.51 3.32 15.16
C LYS A 339 -3.22 4.75 15.64
N GLU A 340 -3.72 5.76 14.96
CA GLU A 340 -3.55 7.17 15.33
C GLU A 340 -4.18 7.46 16.70
N GLU A 341 -5.41 6.98 16.95
CA GLU A 341 -6.09 7.07 18.24
C GLU A 341 -5.27 6.40 19.36
N LEU A 342 -4.80 5.16 19.14
CA LEU A 342 -3.95 4.45 20.10
C LEU A 342 -2.61 5.17 20.35
N MET A 343 -2.03 5.83 19.35
CA MET A 343 -0.82 6.63 19.53
C MET A 343 -1.09 7.85 20.42
N VAL A 344 -2.24 8.50 20.27
CA VAL A 344 -2.67 9.62 21.14
C VAL A 344 -2.88 9.12 22.57
N GLU A 345 -3.63 8.03 22.76
CA GLU A 345 -3.84 7.41 24.08
C GLU A 345 -2.50 7.04 24.75
N LYS A 346 -1.59 6.41 24.02
CA LYS A 346 -0.24 6.10 24.51
C LYS A 346 0.52 7.35 24.95
N ASN A 347 0.40 8.45 24.23
CA ASN A 347 1.06 9.71 24.60
C ASN A 347 0.42 10.33 25.85
N ILE A 348 -0.91 10.28 25.98
CA ILE A 348 -1.63 10.71 27.19
C ILE A 348 -1.15 9.88 28.40
N LEU A 349 -1.12 8.55 28.27
CA LEU A 349 -0.61 7.66 29.33
C LEU A 349 0.85 7.95 29.69
N LYS A 350 1.71 8.25 28.70
CA LYS A 350 3.10 8.67 28.98
C LYS A 350 3.16 9.98 29.76
N LEU A 351 2.29 10.95 29.46
CA LEU A 351 2.21 12.20 30.20
C LEU A 351 1.71 11.96 31.64
N ASP A 352 0.72 11.10 31.83
CA ASP A 352 0.24 10.71 33.17
C ASP A 352 1.33 10.00 33.97
N ILE A 353 2.08 9.08 33.36
CA ILE A 353 3.22 8.42 34.01
C ILE A 353 4.26 9.46 34.43
N LYS A 354 4.59 10.43 33.56
CA LYS A 354 5.53 11.51 33.92
C LYS A 354 5.01 12.34 35.09
N ARG A 355 3.74 12.74 35.06
CA ARG A 355 3.09 13.49 36.15
C ARG A 355 3.11 12.73 37.46
N LEU A 356 2.75 11.44 37.45
CA LEU A 356 2.77 10.59 38.65
C LEU A 356 4.19 10.37 39.18
N ARG A 357 5.18 10.21 38.29
CA ARG A 357 6.59 10.11 38.68
C ARG A 357 7.07 11.39 39.35
N GLU A 358 6.74 12.55 38.80
CA GLU A 358 7.11 13.85 39.38
C GLU A 358 6.44 14.06 40.74
N GLN A 359 5.15 13.72 40.87
CA GLN A 359 4.46 13.73 42.16
C GLN A 359 5.12 12.80 43.19
N LEU A 360 5.47 11.59 42.79
CA LEU A 360 6.20 10.65 43.65
C LEU A 360 7.56 11.21 44.06
N HIS A 361 8.29 11.84 43.13
CA HIS A 361 9.59 12.42 43.42
C HIS A 361 9.46 13.59 44.40
N ASN A 362 8.47 14.46 44.21
CA ASN A 362 8.16 15.53 45.15
C ASN A 362 7.83 15.00 46.55
N LYS A 363 7.01 13.93 46.65
CA LYS A 363 6.72 13.28 47.94
C LYS A 363 7.94 12.61 48.55
N THR A 364 8.81 12.02 47.74
CA THR A 364 10.06 11.43 48.21
C THR A 364 10.98 12.51 48.79
N ASN A 365 11.07 13.66 48.12
CA ASN A 365 11.84 14.81 48.59
C ASN A 365 11.25 15.40 49.87
N GLU A 366 9.92 15.57 49.97
CA GLU A 366 9.25 16.00 51.20
C GLU A 366 9.53 15.05 52.38
N VAL A 367 9.50 13.74 52.14
CA VAL A 367 9.81 12.75 53.19
C VAL A 367 11.28 12.83 53.60
N LEU A 368 12.20 12.96 52.64
CA LEU A 368 13.62 13.15 52.91
C LEU A 368 13.88 14.40 53.75
N THR A 369 13.28 15.54 53.40
CA THR A 369 13.47 16.78 54.17
C THR A 369 12.89 16.69 55.58
N LEU A 370 11.76 15.99 55.74
CA LEU A 370 11.19 15.72 57.07
C LEU A 370 12.07 14.77 57.89
N GLU A 371 12.67 13.77 57.26
CA GLU A 371 13.60 12.84 57.91
C GLU A 371 14.87 13.56 58.36
N ASP A 372 15.44 14.41 57.50
CA ASP A 372 16.59 15.25 57.83
C ASP A 372 16.27 16.20 59.00
N PHE A 373 15.08 16.82 58.98
CA PHE A 373 14.64 17.67 60.07
C PHE A 373 14.43 16.89 61.39
N ARG A 374 13.85 15.69 61.32
CA ARG A 374 13.71 14.80 62.48
C ARG A 374 15.08 14.44 63.06
N LEU A 375 16.02 14.02 62.22
CA LEU A 375 17.38 13.68 62.64
C LEU A 375 18.12 14.87 63.26
N MET A 376 17.97 16.06 62.68
CA MET A 376 18.51 17.30 63.24
C MET A 376 17.92 17.60 64.62
N LEU A 377 16.61 17.48 64.78
CA LEU A 377 15.92 17.69 66.04
C LEU A 377 16.35 16.66 67.09
N ASP A 378 16.43 15.38 66.72
CA ASP A 378 16.89 14.31 67.60
C ASP A 378 18.35 14.53 68.06
N ALA A 379 19.22 15.01 67.17
CA ALA A 379 20.60 15.36 67.50
C ALA A 379 20.65 16.54 68.49
N SER A 380 19.91 17.62 68.21
CA SER A 380 19.82 18.79 69.10
C SER A 380 19.23 18.42 70.47
N MET A 381 18.23 17.54 70.52
CA MET A 381 17.67 17.04 71.77
C MET A 381 18.69 16.21 72.56
N LYS A 382 19.48 15.34 71.89
CA LYS A 382 20.55 14.57 72.54
C LYS A 382 21.65 15.46 73.10
N GLU A 383 22.09 16.47 72.35
CA GLU A 383 23.05 17.47 72.84
C GLU A 383 22.51 18.19 74.07
N ARG A 384 21.27 18.69 74.01
CA ARG A 384 20.65 19.38 75.14
C ARG A 384 20.44 18.48 76.36
N CYS A 385 20.11 17.21 76.16
CA CYS A 385 20.08 16.23 77.25
C CYS A 385 21.47 16.03 77.87
N GLN A 386 22.52 15.90 77.05
CA GLN A 386 23.89 15.77 77.54
C GLN A 386 24.36 17.02 78.30
N ASP A 387 24.00 18.22 77.85
CA ASP A 387 24.26 19.48 78.54
C ASP A 387 23.55 19.52 79.91
N ILE A 388 22.30 19.05 79.97
CA ILE A 388 21.55 18.94 81.23
C ILE A 388 22.21 17.92 82.16
N TYR A 389 22.66 16.77 81.64
CA TYR A 389 23.35 15.75 82.44
C TYR A 389 24.65 16.29 83.03
N THR A 390 25.50 16.92 82.21
CA THR A 390 26.76 17.51 82.68
C THR A 390 26.51 18.64 83.69
N SER A 391 25.52 19.50 83.44
CA SER A 391 25.11 20.55 84.40
C SER A 391 24.63 19.94 85.73
N ASN A 392 23.86 18.86 85.69
CA ASN A 392 23.40 18.15 86.87
C ASN A 392 24.57 17.53 87.66
N ASP A 393 25.54 16.93 86.96
CA ASP A 393 26.73 16.36 87.60
C ASP A 393 27.62 17.43 88.23
N ILE A 394 27.75 18.61 87.59
CA ILE A 394 28.42 19.78 88.19
C ILE A 394 27.68 20.22 89.46
N LEU A 395 26.35 20.35 89.42
CA LEU A 395 25.55 20.71 90.61
C LEU A 395 25.68 19.67 91.73
N LYS A 396 25.69 18.37 91.41
CA LYS A 396 25.95 17.31 92.41
C LYS A 396 27.34 17.42 93.02
N ALA A 397 28.36 17.75 92.22
CA ALA A 397 29.71 17.95 92.71
C ALA A 397 29.77 19.17 93.64
N GLN A 398 29.11 20.28 93.28
CA GLN A 398 28.97 21.45 94.14
C GLN A 398 28.27 21.11 95.47
N ILE A 399 27.16 20.37 95.44
CA ILE A 399 26.47 19.93 96.67
C ILE A 399 27.41 19.12 97.57
N LYS A 400 28.21 18.19 97.01
CA LYS A 400 29.19 17.41 97.79
C LYS A 400 30.26 18.29 98.42
N PHE A 401 30.79 19.24 97.65
CA PHE A 401 31.80 20.19 98.14
C PHE A 401 31.26 21.03 99.31
N GLU A 402 30.07 21.61 99.16
CA GLU A 402 29.40 22.37 100.22
C GLU A 402 29.08 21.50 101.45
N GLU A 403 28.73 20.22 101.26
CA GLU A 403 28.55 19.28 102.36
C GLU A 403 29.86 18.98 103.11
N GLU A 404 31.00 18.90 102.40
CA GLU A 404 32.33 18.75 102.98
C GLU A 404 32.73 19.98 103.77
N ASP A 405 32.50 21.19 103.23
CA ASP A 405 32.73 22.45 103.94
C ASP A 405 31.85 22.58 105.18
N ARG A 406 30.56 22.23 105.09
CA ARG A 406 29.67 22.16 106.25
C ARG A 406 30.18 21.20 107.32
N LYS A 407 30.68 20.02 106.93
CA LYS A 407 31.28 19.06 107.88
C LYS A 407 32.54 19.62 108.52
N LYS A 408 33.39 20.28 107.74
CA LYS A 408 34.62 20.93 108.24
C LYS A 408 34.30 22.01 109.27
N ILE A 409 33.37 22.91 108.97
CA ILE A 409 32.89 23.94 109.91
C ILE A 409 32.28 23.29 111.16
N SER A 410 31.52 22.20 111.00
CA SER A 410 30.99 21.44 112.14
C SER A 410 32.08 20.85 113.03
N CYS A 411 33.16 20.32 112.45
CA CYS A 411 34.32 19.83 113.19
C CYS A 411 35.02 20.98 113.94
N GLU A 412 35.27 22.11 113.27
CA GLU A 412 35.86 23.30 113.89
C GLU A 412 35.00 23.83 115.06
N LEU A 413 33.68 23.84 114.90
CA LEU A 413 32.73 24.19 115.96
C LEU A 413 32.83 23.22 117.15
N HIS A 414 32.86 21.91 116.91
CA HIS A 414 33.01 20.92 117.97
C HIS A 414 34.35 21.05 118.71
N GLU A 415 35.44 21.33 118.00
CA GLU A 415 36.72 21.63 118.64
C GLU A 415 36.66 22.88 119.52
N CYS A 416 35.97 23.94 119.07
CA CYS A 416 35.77 25.16 119.85
C CYS A 416 34.93 24.88 121.11
N ILE A 417 33.85 24.10 120.98
CA ILE A 417 33.03 23.66 122.12
C ILE A 417 33.88 22.86 123.11
N SER A 418 34.67 21.89 122.64
CA SER A 418 35.58 21.13 123.51
C SER A 418 36.61 22.03 124.21
N LYS A 419 37.20 23.01 123.51
CA LYS A 419 38.10 24.02 124.12
C LYS A 419 37.39 24.83 125.20
N ILE A 420 36.15 25.26 124.95
CA ILE A 420 35.31 25.97 125.94
C ILE A 420 35.03 25.07 127.15
N GLU A 421 34.67 23.81 126.95
CA GLU A 421 34.44 22.86 128.05
C GLU A 421 35.69 22.63 128.90
N ILE A 422 36.87 22.53 128.28
CA ILE A 422 38.16 22.44 128.99
C ILE A 422 38.40 23.70 129.83
N LEU A 423 38.17 24.89 129.25
CA LEU A 423 38.30 26.16 129.99
C LEU A 423 37.27 26.28 131.11
N ARG A 424 36.03 25.85 130.89
CA ARG A 424 34.96 25.83 131.90
C ARG A 424 35.32 24.90 133.05
N LYS A 425 35.78 23.67 132.78
CA LYS A 425 36.27 22.73 133.80
C LYS A 425 37.48 23.29 134.55
N ARG A 426 38.42 23.95 133.85
CA ARG A 426 39.57 24.60 134.50
C ARG A 426 39.14 25.73 135.42
N TYR A 427 38.19 26.56 134.99
CA TYR A 427 37.62 27.62 135.82
C TYR A 427 36.89 27.04 137.04
N GLU A 428 36.08 26.00 136.85
CA GLU A 428 35.39 25.28 137.92
C GLU A 428 36.38 24.70 138.95
N ILE A 429 37.45 24.02 138.51
CA ILE A 429 38.52 23.53 139.39
C ILE A 429 39.23 24.68 140.11
N LEU A 430 39.55 25.79 139.42
CA LEU A 430 40.19 26.95 140.03
C LEU A 430 39.28 27.57 141.11
N THR A 431 37.98 27.67 140.81
CA THR A 431 36.98 28.21 141.75
C THR A 431 36.87 27.29 142.97
N VAL A 432 36.80 25.97 142.78
CA VAL A 432 36.78 24.97 143.87
C VAL A 432 38.09 24.96 144.66
N SER A 433 39.25 25.17 144.02
CA SER A 433 40.55 25.23 144.72
C SER A 433 40.77 26.52 145.50
N ILE A 434 40.06 27.61 145.15
CA ILE A 434 40.05 28.86 145.91
C ILE A 434 39.04 28.80 147.08
N ILE A 435 38.14 27.81 147.10
CA ILE A 435 37.14 27.59 148.14
C ILE A 435 37.64 26.49 149.12
N PRO A 436 37.98 26.82 150.38
CA PRO A 436 38.23 25.81 151.41
C PRO A 436 36.95 25.05 151.79
N PRO A 437 37.07 23.79 152.28
CA PRO A 437 35.96 22.84 152.44
C PRO A 437 35.07 23.07 153.68
N ASP A 438 35.07 24.28 154.26
CA ASP A 438 34.13 24.67 155.31
C ASP A 438 33.08 25.60 154.69
N GLY A 439 31.87 25.08 154.54
CA GLY A 439 30.76 25.70 153.84
C GLY A 439 30.21 26.95 154.53
N GLU A 440 30.89 28.08 154.36
CA GLU A 440 30.31 29.41 154.54
C GLU A 440 30.71 30.34 153.40
N GLU A 441 29.70 30.84 152.67
CA GLU A 441 29.83 31.78 151.55
C GLU A 441 30.31 33.16 152.06
N ASN A 442 31.63 33.41 152.06
CA ASN A 442 32.18 34.72 152.40
C ASN A 442 33.05 35.28 151.26
N SER A 443 32.61 36.41 150.70
CA SER A 443 33.10 37.05 149.47
C SER A 443 34.47 37.76 149.63
N GLN A 444 35.25 37.79 148.54
CA GLN A 444 36.60 38.36 148.33
C GLN A 444 36.90 39.69 149.05
N ALA A 445 35.89 40.51 149.34
CA ALA A 445 36.02 41.79 150.04
C ALA A 445 36.57 41.67 151.47
N TYR A 446 36.27 40.57 152.19
CA TYR A 446 36.72 40.40 153.58
C TYR A 446 38.25 40.27 153.69
N TYR A 447 38.88 39.51 152.80
CA TYR A 447 40.34 39.33 152.78
C TYR A 447 41.09 40.57 152.28
N VAL A 448 40.47 41.37 151.41
CA VAL A 448 41.03 42.66 150.95
C VAL A 448 41.13 43.67 152.10
N ILE A 449 40.16 43.70 153.02
CA ILE A 449 40.15 44.63 154.17
C ILE A 449 41.24 44.27 155.19
N LYS A 450 41.47 42.97 155.44
CA LYS A 450 42.53 42.51 156.34
C LYS A 450 43.93 42.76 155.75
N ALA A 451 44.10 42.55 154.45
CA ALA A 451 45.34 42.87 153.75
C ALA A 451 45.60 44.38 153.66
N ALA A 452 44.56 45.23 153.63
CA ALA A 452 44.72 46.69 153.59
C ALA A 452 45.29 47.26 154.91
N GLN A 453 44.92 46.68 156.05
CA GLN A 453 45.47 47.09 157.36
C GLN A 453 46.96 46.74 157.51
N GLU A 454 47.38 45.56 157.06
CA GLU A 454 48.80 45.16 157.06
C GLU A 454 49.62 45.94 156.00
N LYS A 455 48.98 46.38 154.91
CA LYS A 455 49.63 47.18 153.84
C LYS A 455 50.00 48.59 154.29
N GLU A 456 49.21 49.27 155.13
CA GLU A 456 49.51 50.64 155.55
C GLU A 456 50.74 50.72 156.48
N GLU A 457 50.96 49.69 157.31
CA GLU A 457 52.16 49.57 158.16
C GLU A 457 53.43 49.30 157.34
N LEU A 458 53.32 48.51 156.27
CA LEU A 458 54.39 48.28 155.30
C LEU A 458 54.61 49.46 154.34
N GLN A 459 53.62 50.31 154.10
CA GLN A 459 53.72 51.44 153.18
C GLN A 459 54.55 52.61 153.75
N LYS A 460 54.53 52.82 155.07
CA LYS A 460 55.43 53.79 155.73
C LYS A 460 56.91 53.41 155.64
N THR A 461 57.20 52.11 155.58
CA THR A 461 58.58 51.61 155.43
C THR A 461 58.99 51.49 153.96
N GLY A 462 58.03 51.36 153.03
CA GLY A 462 58.24 51.43 151.58
C GLY A 462 58.53 52.83 151.04
N ASP A 463 57.87 53.88 151.54
CA ASP A 463 58.04 55.25 151.02
C ASP A 463 59.47 55.80 151.16
N GLU A 464 60.22 55.38 152.19
CA GLU A 464 61.64 55.74 152.38
C GLU A 464 62.59 55.04 151.41
N LEU A 465 62.26 53.82 150.98
CA LEU A 465 63.05 53.04 150.02
C LEU A 465 62.71 53.42 148.57
N ASP A 466 61.45 53.74 148.27
CA ASP A 466 61.00 54.20 146.95
C ASP A 466 61.53 55.58 146.55
N ALA A 467 61.87 56.43 147.52
CA ALA A 467 62.55 57.70 147.24
C ALA A 467 63.96 57.49 146.65
N LYS A 468 64.64 56.40 147.03
CA LYS A 468 65.98 56.04 146.51
C LYS A 468 65.90 55.32 145.17
N VAL A 469 64.86 54.50 144.96
CA VAL A 469 64.65 53.75 143.70
C VAL A 469 64.19 54.68 142.56
N ARG A 470 63.33 55.68 142.83
CA ARG A 470 62.84 56.62 141.79
C ARG A 470 63.90 57.54 141.18
N LYS A 471 65.05 57.72 141.81
CA LYS A 471 66.20 58.45 141.22
C LYS A 471 66.97 57.57 140.22
N ALA A 472 67.18 56.29 140.54
CA ALA A 472 67.91 55.37 139.67
C ALA A 472 67.11 54.94 138.42
N GLU A 473 65.78 54.81 138.53
CA GLU A 473 64.96 54.34 137.41
C GLU A 473 64.71 55.38 136.30
N LYS A 474 64.81 56.68 136.59
CA LYS A 474 64.62 57.74 135.59
C LYS A 474 65.82 57.83 134.62
N GLU A 475 67.01 57.47 135.07
CA GLU A 475 68.22 57.48 134.25
C GLU A 475 68.30 56.25 133.31
N ILE A 476 67.75 55.10 133.73
CA ILE A 476 67.74 53.87 132.93
C ILE A 476 66.67 53.89 131.83
N ARG A 477 65.45 54.40 132.09
CA ARG A 477 64.36 54.45 131.10
C ARG A 477 64.59 55.41 129.92
N ALA A 478 65.47 56.41 130.06
CA ALA A 478 65.76 57.37 128.99
C ALA A 478 66.70 56.80 127.90
N LEU A 479 67.62 55.90 128.28
CA LEU A 479 68.61 55.31 127.38
C LEU A 479 68.06 54.10 126.60
N GLU A 480 67.10 53.37 127.16
CA GLU A 480 66.56 52.14 126.56
C GLU A 480 65.52 52.41 125.44
N ASN A 481 64.72 53.48 125.57
CA ASN A 481 63.67 53.83 124.61
C ASN A 481 64.20 54.36 123.25
N THR A 482 65.41 54.91 123.22
CA THR A 482 66.00 55.44 121.97
C THR A 482 66.59 54.34 121.09
N LEU A 483 66.96 53.19 121.68
CA LEU A 483 67.55 52.07 120.95
C LEU A 483 66.49 51.16 120.28
N GLN A 484 65.34 50.94 120.94
CA GLN A 484 64.28 50.05 120.41
C GLN A 484 63.53 50.63 119.20
N LEU A 485 63.36 51.95 119.12
CA LEU A 485 62.62 52.60 118.03
C LEU A 485 63.37 52.54 116.68
N ILE A 486 64.70 52.46 116.72
CA ILE A 486 65.57 52.41 115.53
C ILE A 486 65.65 50.99 114.94
N ASN A 487 65.64 49.96 115.78
CA ASN A 487 65.70 48.56 115.32
C ASN A 487 64.38 48.10 114.68
N ASN A 488 63.22 48.44 115.27
CA ASN A 488 61.92 48.00 114.75
C ASN A 488 61.57 48.61 113.38
N ARG A 489 62.07 49.81 113.06
CA ARG A 489 61.85 50.43 111.73
C ARG A 489 62.68 49.78 110.63
N ASN A 490 63.85 49.24 110.95
CA ASN A 490 64.73 48.60 109.97
C ASN A 490 64.33 47.16 109.63
N GLU A 491 63.59 46.48 110.51
CA GLU A 491 63.14 45.11 110.29
C GLU A 491 61.92 45.04 109.34
N SER A 492 60.97 45.97 109.47
CA SER A 492 59.79 46.05 108.59
C SER A 492 60.11 46.42 107.13
N PHE A 493 61.18 47.18 106.87
CA PHE A 493 61.59 47.54 105.50
C PHE A 493 62.25 46.40 104.72
N ARG A 494 62.79 45.37 105.40
CA ARG A 494 63.42 44.22 104.75
C ARG A 494 62.42 43.11 104.38
N GLN A 495 61.28 43.02 105.08
CA GLN A 495 60.25 42.02 104.79
C GLN A 495 59.34 42.37 103.59
N CYS A 496 59.29 43.63 103.15
CA CYS A 496 58.47 44.05 102.01
C CYS A 496 59.10 43.84 100.61
N PHE A 497 60.36 43.37 100.53
CA PHE A 497 61.07 43.18 99.25
C PHE A 497 61.73 41.79 99.10
N SER A 498 61.18 40.73 99.70
CA SER A 498 61.63 39.37 99.37
C SER A 498 61.01 38.89 98.05
N THR A 499 61.86 38.44 97.13
CA THR A 499 61.51 37.84 95.83
C THR A 499 60.56 36.65 95.96
N ILE A 500 59.60 36.56 95.04
CA ILE A 500 58.67 35.43 94.85
C ILE A 500 59.48 34.12 94.85
N LYS A 501 59.15 33.21 95.78
CA LYS A 501 59.71 31.86 95.85
C LYS A 501 59.04 30.96 94.81
N GLU A 502 59.77 29.95 94.32
CA GLU A 502 59.32 28.90 93.38
C GLU A 502 58.12 28.04 93.87
N THR A 503 57.49 28.41 94.99
CA THR A 503 56.31 27.78 95.61
C THR A 503 55.13 28.74 95.79
N SER A 504 55.06 29.83 95.02
CA SER A 504 53.87 30.72 94.96
C SER A 504 52.81 30.15 94.02
N MET A 505 51.53 30.29 94.35
CA MET A 505 50.38 29.88 93.51
C MET A 505 50.47 30.45 92.09
N GLU A 506 51.02 31.66 91.94
CA GLU A 506 51.20 32.35 90.66
C GLU A 506 52.26 31.68 89.76
N TYR A 507 53.22 30.93 90.36
CA TYR A 507 54.23 30.16 89.62
C TYR A 507 53.69 28.79 89.17
N GLU A 508 52.85 28.14 89.98
CA GLU A 508 52.14 26.92 89.58
C GLU A 508 51.12 27.20 88.46
N GLU A 509 50.42 28.34 88.51
CA GLU A 509 49.51 28.78 87.45
C GLU A 509 50.26 29.10 86.15
N LYS A 510 51.45 29.72 86.25
CA LYS A 510 52.35 29.92 85.10
C LYS A 510 52.78 28.60 84.46
N LEU A 511 53.16 27.60 85.26
CA LEU A 511 53.54 26.27 84.75
C LEU A 511 52.35 25.53 84.11
N ALA A 512 51.15 25.63 84.69
CA ALA A 512 49.95 25.04 84.12
C ALA A 512 49.57 25.69 82.77
N LEU A 513 49.70 27.01 82.66
CA LEU A 513 49.46 27.74 81.40
C LEU A 513 50.53 27.47 80.34
N GLU A 514 51.80 27.34 80.72
CA GLU A 514 52.89 26.94 79.83
C GLU A 514 52.69 25.51 79.30
N GLU A 515 52.22 24.59 80.15
CA GLU A 515 51.90 23.21 79.76
C GLU A 515 50.64 23.14 78.87
N GLN A 516 49.58 23.91 79.18
CA GLN A 516 48.38 24.01 78.33
C GLN A 516 48.71 24.62 76.96
N HIS A 517 49.60 25.60 76.91
CA HIS A 517 50.10 26.18 75.66
C HIS A 517 50.92 25.15 74.88
N ARG A 518 51.78 24.36 75.53
CA ARG A 518 52.53 23.25 74.89
C ARG A 518 51.61 22.20 74.29
N VAL A 519 50.62 21.72 75.03
CA VAL A 519 49.62 20.75 74.55
C VAL A 519 48.81 21.32 73.38
N SER A 520 48.43 22.60 73.44
CA SER A 520 47.73 23.28 72.34
C SER A 520 48.60 23.42 71.09
N MET A 521 49.89 23.71 71.27
CA MET A 521 50.87 23.76 70.19
C MET A 521 51.10 22.39 69.54
N ASP A 522 51.21 21.32 70.33
CA ASP A 522 51.35 19.96 69.81
C ASP A 522 50.08 19.51 69.04
N LYS A 523 48.90 19.87 69.53
CA LYS A 523 47.63 19.64 68.84
C LYS A 523 47.55 20.42 67.52
N CYS A 524 48.03 21.67 67.51
CA CYS A 524 48.14 22.48 66.29
C CYS A 524 49.11 21.86 65.27
N GLN A 525 50.28 21.40 65.72
CA GLN A 525 51.24 20.71 64.85
C GLN A 525 50.69 19.38 64.30
N TYR A 526 49.99 18.60 65.12
CA TYR A 526 49.31 17.38 64.67
C TYR A 526 48.25 17.68 63.61
N LYS A 527 47.43 18.71 63.83
CA LYS A 527 46.43 19.17 62.86
C LYS A 527 47.06 19.69 61.57
N GLN A 528 48.20 20.39 61.63
CA GLN A 528 48.95 20.79 60.45
C GLN A 528 49.52 19.59 59.67
N ARG A 529 49.98 18.53 60.34
CA ARG A 529 50.40 17.28 59.66
C ARG A 529 49.22 16.59 59.00
N GLN A 530 48.09 16.48 59.70
CA GLN A 530 46.86 15.91 59.15
C GLN A 530 46.35 16.70 57.93
N ILE A 531 46.46 18.03 57.94
CA ILE A 531 46.13 18.86 56.76
C ILE A 531 47.08 18.58 55.60
N LYS A 532 48.39 18.42 55.84
CA LYS A 532 49.36 18.10 54.79
C LYS A 532 49.14 16.71 54.19
N GLU A 533 48.80 15.73 55.01
CA GLU A 533 48.42 14.38 54.55
C GLU A 533 47.15 14.44 53.69
N LEU A 534 46.09 15.10 54.17
CA LEU A 534 44.86 15.27 53.40
C LEU A 534 45.07 16.07 52.09
N GLN A 535 45.96 17.06 52.09
CA GLN A 535 46.34 17.80 50.88
C GLN A 535 47.09 16.91 49.89
N HIS A 536 47.96 16.02 50.38
CA HIS A 536 48.65 15.04 49.53
C HIS A 536 47.67 14.00 48.96
N ASP A 537 46.73 13.51 49.76
CA ASP A 537 45.67 12.60 49.33
C ASP A 537 44.74 13.25 48.30
N LEU A 538 44.36 14.52 48.50
CA LEU A 538 43.59 15.28 47.53
C LEU A 538 44.37 15.49 46.22
N HIS A 539 45.66 15.78 46.30
CA HIS A 539 46.49 15.95 45.11
C HIS A 539 46.63 14.64 44.33
N THR A 540 46.89 13.52 45.01
CA THR A 540 46.98 12.21 44.36
C THR A 540 45.64 11.76 43.78
N MET A 541 44.52 11.97 44.49
CA MET A 541 43.17 11.74 43.95
C MET A 541 42.91 12.62 42.72
N ASN A 542 43.29 13.90 42.75
CA ASN A 542 43.12 14.79 41.60
C ASN A 542 43.94 14.34 40.39
N ASP A 543 45.21 13.95 40.59
CA ASP A 543 46.05 13.38 39.52
C ASP A 543 45.45 12.08 38.94
N THR A 544 44.81 11.25 39.77
CA THR A 544 44.10 10.06 39.26
C THR A 544 42.85 10.42 38.48
N CYS A 545 42.09 11.44 38.90
CA CYS A 545 40.96 11.96 38.16
C CYS A 545 41.38 12.55 36.81
N GLU A 546 42.49 13.30 36.76
CA GLU A 546 43.05 13.84 35.52
C GLU A 546 43.50 12.74 34.56
N LYS A 547 44.10 11.65 35.06
CA LYS A 547 44.45 10.49 34.24
C LYS A 547 43.21 9.77 33.71
N LEU A 548 42.20 9.51 34.56
CA LEU A 548 40.96 8.86 34.15
C LEU A 548 40.17 9.70 33.15
N THR A 549 40.15 11.03 33.31
CA THR A 549 39.51 11.93 32.34
C THR A 549 40.25 11.95 31.01
N ALA A 550 41.59 11.92 31.01
CA ALA A 550 42.37 11.78 29.78
C ALA A 550 42.12 10.42 29.08
N GLU A 551 42.02 9.32 29.82
CA GLU A 551 41.66 8.00 29.29
C GLU A 551 40.24 7.97 28.72
N LEU A 552 39.27 8.59 29.40
CA LEU A 552 37.90 8.70 28.93
C LEU A 552 37.83 9.49 27.62
N ASN A 553 38.55 10.62 27.54
CA ASN A 553 38.64 11.41 26.30
C ASN A 553 39.26 10.61 25.15
N LYS A 554 40.28 9.80 25.43
CA LYS A 554 40.87 8.91 24.42
C LYS A 554 39.87 7.86 23.94
N LEU A 555 39.18 7.19 24.86
CA LEU A 555 38.13 6.22 24.53
C LEU A 555 36.98 6.85 23.74
N PHE A 556 36.64 8.11 24.02
CA PHE A 556 35.64 8.84 23.26
C PHE A 556 36.06 9.09 21.80
N ILE A 557 37.33 9.47 21.58
CA ILE A 557 37.89 9.63 20.24
C ILE A 557 37.88 8.29 19.50
N ASP A 558 38.32 7.22 20.16
CA ASP A 558 38.35 5.87 19.58
C ASP A 558 36.92 5.39 19.25
N TYR A 559 35.95 5.62 20.15
CA TYR A 559 34.54 5.32 19.90
C TYR A 559 34.01 6.08 18.69
N SER A 560 34.25 7.39 18.61
CA SER A 560 33.83 8.20 17.46
C SER A 560 34.45 7.71 16.15
N HIS A 561 35.71 7.27 16.17
CA HIS A 561 36.35 6.67 15.01
C HIS A 561 35.66 5.37 14.59
N THR A 562 35.43 4.44 15.52
CA THR A 562 34.75 3.17 15.22
C THR A 562 33.29 3.36 14.77
N GLU A 563 32.60 4.38 15.29
CA GLU A 563 31.24 4.74 14.87
C GLU A 563 31.22 5.26 13.43
N ASN A 564 32.21 6.07 13.05
CA ASN A 564 32.38 6.54 11.68
C ASN A 564 32.71 5.38 10.72
N GLU A 565 33.58 4.45 11.12
CA GLU A 565 33.88 3.24 10.34
C GLU A 565 32.64 2.35 10.16
N LYS A 566 31.87 2.15 11.22
CA LYS A 566 30.59 1.42 11.16
C LYS A 566 29.62 2.07 10.18
N ASN A 567 29.48 3.39 10.23
CA ASN A 567 28.62 4.14 9.30
C ASN A 567 29.12 4.03 7.85
N GLY A 568 30.45 4.01 7.64
CA GLY A 568 31.06 3.74 6.33
C GLY A 568 30.70 2.35 5.81
N LEU A 569 30.90 1.32 6.61
CA LEU A 569 30.56 -0.07 6.27
C LEU A 569 29.06 -0.25 6.01
N GLN A 570 28.20 0.44 6.76
CA GLN A 570 26.75 0.38 6.55
C GLN A 570 26.34 0.95 5.20
N LYS A 571 26.93 2.09 4.78
CA LYS A 571 26.75 2.64 3.44
C LYS A 571 27.27 1.70 2.35
N GLU A 572 28.40 1.05 2.58
CA GLU A 572 28.91 0.05 1.64
C GLU A 572 27.96 -1.14 1.50
N LEU A 573 27.36 -1.59 2.60
CA LEU A 573 26.39 -2.68 2.62
C LEU A 573 25.12 -2.31 1.84
N GLU A 574 24.59 -1.10 2.03
CA GLU A 574 23.48 -0.55 1.24
C GLU A 574 23.80 -0.54 -0.27
N LEU A 575 24.99 -0.07 -0.64
CA LEU A 575 25.44 -0.08 -2.05
C LEU A 575 25.57 -1.50 -2.61
N GLN A 576 25.96 -2.48 -1.79
CA GLN A 576 26.01 -3.89 -2.20
C GLN A 576 24.60 -4.49 -2.36
N ASP A 577 23.66 -4.14 -1.49
CA ASP A 577 22.26 -4.56 -1.63
C ASP A 577 21.62 -3.96 -2.89
N GLU A 578 21.90 -2.70 -3.22
CA GLU A 578 21.45 -2.11 -4.49
C GLU A 578 22.07 -2.81 -5.72
N LYS A 579 23.35 -3.21 -5.64
CA LYS A 579 24.00 -3.99 -6.70
C LYS A 579 23.36 -5.38 -6.83
N LYS A 580 23.05 -6.03 -5.71
CA LYS A 580 22.35 -7.32 -5.66
C LYS A 580 20.93 -7.20 -6.23
N ASP A 581 20.21 -6.14 -5.93
CA ASP A 581 18.87 -5.89 -6.49
C ASP A 581 18.91 -5.66 -8.00
N ARG A 582 19.92 -4.94 -8.49
CA ARG A 582 20.15 -4.81 -9.93
C ARG A 582 20.48 -6.15 -10.59
N ALA A 583 21.38 -6.93 -10.00
CA ALA A 583 21.74 -8.25 -10.49
C ALA A 583 20.54 -9.22 -10.49
N THR A 584 19.74 -9.23 -9.42
CA THR A 584 18.53 -10.08 -9.34
C THR A 584 17.46 -9.66 -10.33
N LYS A 585 17.28 -8.36 -10.61
CA LYS A 585 16.41 -7.87 -11.69
C LYS A 585 16.90 -8.32 -13.07
N ILE A 586 18.21 -8.29 -13.31
CA ILE A 586 18.83 -8.78 -14.55
C ILE A 586 18.63 -10.30 -14.68
N ILE A 587 18.88 -11.07 -13.62
CA ILE A 587 18.64 -12.52 -13.59
C ILE A 587 17.16 -12.83 -13.84
N LYS A 588 16.22 -12.10 -13.24
CA LYS A 588 14.78 -12.26 -13.52
C LYS A 588 14.45 -11.99 -14.99
N LYS A 589 15.01 -10.93 -15.58
CA LYS A 589 14.85 -10.65 -17.02
C LYS A 589 15.38 -11.78 -17.89
N PHE A 590 16.60 -12.25 -17.62
CA PHE A 590 17.17 -13.38 -18.36
C PHE A 590 16.37 -14.67 -18.15
N LYS A 591 15.90 -14.96 -16.94
CA LYS A 591 15.07 -16.13 -16.65
C LYS A 591 13.72 -16.08 -17.37
N SER A 592 13.10 -14.90 -17.49
CA SER A 592 11.90 -14.68 -18.30
C SER A 592 12.17 -14.80 -19.81
N SER A 593 13.35 -14.43 -20.29
CA SER A 593 13.76 -14.63 -21.68
C SER A 593 14.13 -16.09 -22.00
N ILE A 594 14.72 -16.82 -21.05
CA ILE A 594 15.11 -18.24 -21.18
C ILE A 594 13.87 -19.16 -21.22
N ASN A 595 12.77 -18.79 -20.55
CA ASN A 595 11.54 -19.60 -20.55
C ASN A 595 10.79 -19.66 -21.89
N ASN A 596 11.23 -18.95 -22.95
CA ASN A 596 10.58 -18.95 -24.26
C ASN A 596 11.38 -19.61 -25.40
N ALA A 597 12.55 -20.20 -25.13
CA ALA A 597 13.24 -21.05 -26.11
C ALA A 597 14.25 -21.95 -25.40
N ILE A 598 13.96 -23.25 -25.31
CA ILE A 598 14.98 -24.27 -25.02
C ILE A 598 15.89 -24.30 -26.25
N SER A 599 16.96 -23.51 -26.19
CA SER A 599 17.90 -23.33 -27.30
C SER A 599 18.94 -24.44 -27.32
N HIS A 600 19.48 -24.72 -28.51
CA HIS A 600 20.46 -25.80 -28.73
C HIS A 600 21.71 -25.68 -27.84
N GLU A 601 22.05 -24.47 -27.37
CA GLU A 601 23.18 -24.24 -26.47
C GLU A 601 22.99 -24.84 -25.08
N GLU A 602 21.76 -24.91 -24.54
CA GLU A 602 21.52 -25.53 -23.22
C GLU A 602 21.67 -27.06 -23.27
N ARG A 603 21.30 -27.70 -24.39
CA ARG A 603 21.61 -29.13 -24.59
C ARG A 603 23.11 -29.34 -24.73
N ASP A 604 23.84 -28.45 -25.38
CA ASP A 604 25.29 -28.57 -25.54
C ASP A 604 26.04 -28.33 -24.22
N ILE A 605 25.57 -27.40 -23.39
CA ILE A 605 26.08 -27.17 -22.02
C ILE A 605 25.81 -28.39 -21.14
N ALA A 606 24.58 -28.93 -21.13
CA ALA A 606 24.26 -30.14 -20.38
C ALA A 606 25.09 -31.35 -20.83
N VAL A 607 25.36 -31.49 -22.14
CA VAL A 607 26.24 -32.53 -22.67
C VAL A 607 27.71 -32.29 -22.26
N ARG A 608 28.16 -31.03 -22.20
CA ARG A 608 29.52 -30.69 -21.71
C ARG A 608 29.67 -30.97 -20.21
N GLU A 609 28.68 -30.60 -19.40
CA GLU A 609 28.65 -30.91 -17.97
C GLU A 609 28.64 -32.43 -17.73
N LEU A 610 27.83 -33.19 -18.47
CA LEU A 610 27.85 -34.65 -18.39
C LEU A 610 29.18 -35.26 -18.83
N ARG A 611 29.86 -34.68 -19.83
CA ARG A 611 31.21 -35.09 -20.25
C ARG A 611 32.26 -34.78 -19.19
N GLU A 612 32.19 -33.63 -18.52
CA GLU A 612 33.09 -33.29 -17.40
C GLU A 612 32.85 -34.16 -16.18
N VAL A 613 31.60 -34.42 -15.82
CA VAL A 613 31.24 -35.34 -14.74
C VAL A 613 31.78 -36.74 -15.04
N ASN A 614 31.57 -37.26 -16.26
CA ASN A 614 32.15 -38.54 -16.66
C ASN A 614 33.69 -38.53 -16.63
N LYS A 615 34.33 -37.44 -17.04
CA LYS A 615 35.80 -37.31 -16.98
C LYS A 615 36.31 -37.29 -15.53
N ASN A 616 35.62 -36.62 -14.62
CA ASN A 616 35.96 -36.55 -13.20
C ASN A 616 35.75 -37.90 -12.51
N ILE A 617 34.61 -38.56 -12.75
CA ILE A 617 34.35 -39.91 -12.23
C ILE A 617 35.38 -40.90 -12.76
N THR A 618 35.73 -40.85 -14.05
CA THR A 618 36.78 -41.70 -14.63
C THR A 618 38.13 -41.43 -13.95
N LYS A 619 38.44 -40.17 -13.64
CA LYS A 619 39.66 -39.79 -12.92
C LYS A 619 39.67 -40.30 -11.48
N GLU A 620 38.57 -40.14 -10.73
CA GLU A 620 38.43 -40.64 -9.36
C GLU A 620 38.50 -42.18 -9.30
N ILE A 621 37.83 -42.88 -10.23
CA ILE A 621 37.91 -44.35 -10.32
C ILE A 621 39.33 -44.79 -10.64
N LEU A 622 40.05 -44.10 -11.53
CA LEU A 622 41.46 -44.40 -11.83
C LEU A 622 42.38 -44.09 -10.63
N GLU A 623 42.13 -43.03 -9.88
CA GLU A 623 42.89 -42.65 -8.69
C GLU A 623 42.68 -43.66 -7.55
N VAL A 624 41.45 -44.15 -7.37
CA VAL A 624 41.13 -45.24 -6.44
C VAL A 624 41.75 -46.56 -6.92
N ALA A 625 41.65 -46.89 -8.21
CA ALA A 625 42.25 -48.11 -8.76
C ALA A 625 43.78 -48.09 -8.65
N HIS A 626 44.42 -46.92 -8.70
CA HIS A 626 45.87 -46.79 -8.53
C HIS A 626 46.33 -47.06 -7.09
N ASN A 627 45.45 -46.82 -6.10
CA ASN A 627 45.70 -47.11 -4.69
C ASN A 627 45.50 -48.60 -4.34
N TYR A 628 44.87 -49.39 -5.22
CA TYR A 628 44.62 -50.83 -5.04
C TYR A 628 45.05 -51.63 -6.30
N PRO A 629 46.32 -52.05 -6.38
CA PRO A 629 46.91 -52.66 -7.59
C PRO A 629 46.18 -53.90 -8.11
N ASP A 630 45.51 -54.64 -7.23
CA ASP A 630 44.79 -55.88 -7.56
C ASP A 630 43.49 -55.62 -8.36
N ILE A 631 42.92 -54.42 -8.22
CA ILE A 631 41.66 -54.02 -8.84
C ILE A 631 41.90 -53.30 -10.18
N LEU A 632 43.10 -52.77 -10.38
CA LEU A 632 43.49 -52.01 -11.57
C LEU A 632 43.25 -52.78 -12.89
N PRO A 633 43.63 -54.07 -13.04
CA PRO A 633 43.37 -54.83 -14.27
C PRO A 633 41.87 -55.04 -14.55
N ILE A 634 41.08 -55.22 -13.48
CA ILE A 634 39.63 -55.41 -13.55
C ILE A 634 38.95 -54.12 -14.02
N VAL A 635 39.37 -52.97 -13.48
CA VAL A 635 38.87 -51.64 -13.87
C VAL A 635 39.22 -51.31 -15.32
N TYR A 636 40.44 -51.61 -15.78
CA TYR A 636 40.81 -51.45 -17.19
C TYR A 636 39.99 -52.36 -18.12
N MET A 637 39.70 -53.60 -17.70
CA MET A 637 38.84 -54.51 -18.47
C MET A 637 37.41 -53.99 -18.60
N TYR A 638 36.81 -53.48 -17.51
CA TYR A 638 35.45 -52.93 -17.55
C TYR A 638 35.37 -51.63 -18.36
N PHE A 639 36.36 -50.74 -18.27
CA PHE A 639 36.42 -49.53 -19.10
C PHE A 639 36.58 -49.86 -20.59
N HIS A 640 37.38 -50.87 -20.92
CA HIS A 640 37.55 -51.35 -22.29
C HIS A 640 36.24 -51.96 -22.83
N ASN A 641 35.55 -52.79 -22.04
CA ASN A 641 34.26 -53.36 -22.42
C ASN A 641 33.14 -52.31 -22.58
N ALA A 642 33.21 -51.20 -21.84
CA ALA A 642 32.28 -50.08 -21.94
C ALA A 642 32.61 -49.08 -23.07
N GLY A 643 33.68 -49.31 -23.85
CA GLY A 643 34.09 -48.42 -24.95
C GLY A 643 34.67 -47.07 -24.50
N ILE A 644 35.11 -46.96 -23.25
CA ILE A 644 35.69 -45.72 -22.70
C ILE A 644 37.19 -45.73 -22.97
N ILE A 645 37.65 -44.88 -23.90
CA ILE A 645 39.06 -44.76 -24.28
C ILE A 645 39.82 -44.00 -23.17
N ILE A 646 40.68 -44.71 -22.44
CA ILE A 646 41.54 -44.11 -21.41
C ILE A 646 42.79 -43.58 -22.10
N ASN A 647 42.82 -42.27 -22.35
CA ASN A 647 44.05 -41.60 -22.78
C ASN A 647 45.01 -41.50 -21.58
N SER A 648 46.14 -42.23 -21.64
CA SER A 648 47.18 -42.28 -20.60
C SER A 648 47.92 -40.94 -20.36
N SER A 649 47.55 -39.87 -21.07
CA SER A 649 48.16 -38.54 -21.00
C SER A 649 47.60 -37.62 -19.91
N ASN A 650 46.59 -38.04 -19.13
CA ASN A 650 46.08 -37.24 -18.00
C ASN A 650 46.79 -37.52 -16.66
N MET A 651 47.89 -38.28 -16.70
CA MET A 651 48.75 -38.56 -15.54
C MET A 651 49.86 -37.52 -15.46
N GLY A 652 49.61 -36.45 -14.70
CA GLY A 652 50.54 -35.35 -14.49
C GLY A 652 50.44 -34.77 -13.07
N SER A 653 51.32 -35.28 -12.21
CA SER A 653 52.07 -34.57 -11.16
C SER A 653 51.33 -33.90 -9.99
N ARG A 654 51.48 -34.51 -8.80
CA ARG A 654 51.51 -33.84 -7.49
C ARG A 654 52.34 -32.55 -7.53
N PRO A 655 51.96 -31.50 -6.77
CA PRO A 655 52.93 -30.58 -6.18
C PRO A 655 52.94 -30.70 -4.66
N SER A 656 54.14 -30.98 -4.17
CA SER A 656 54.61 -30.76 -2.81
C SER A 656 54.61 -29.28 -2.42
N SER A 657 54.64 -29.06 -1.10
CA SER A 657 54.89 -27.81 -0.37
C SER A 657 55.87 -26.81 -1.01
N ILE A 658 55.58 -25.50 -0.82
CA ILE A 658 56.46 -24.32 -0.54
C ILE A 658 55.51 -23.10 -0.58
N ARG A 659 55.33 -22.21 0.42
CA ARG A 659 56.22 -21.44 1.32
C ARG A 659 56.90 -20.21 0.66
N SER A 660 56.16 -19.11 0.46
CA SER A 660 56.60 -17.68 0.51
C SER A 660 55.50 -16.79 -0.10
N GLY A 661 55.21 -15.57 0.31
CA GLY A 661 55.83 -14.68 1.28
C GLY A 661 54.83 -13.65 1.81
N LYS A 662 55.07 -13.19 3.04
CA LYS A 662 54.38 -12.10 3.71
C LYS A 662 55.37 -10.93 3.82
N SER A 663 54.91 -9.76 3.42
CA SER A 663 55.40 -8.42 3.78
C SER A 663 54.13 -7.61 4.06
N SER A 664 53.96 -6.78 5.07
CA SER A 664 54.81 -6.05 6.01
C SER A 664 53.80 -5.36 6.97
N LEU A 665 53.91 -5.28 8.28
CA LEU A 665 54.80 -4.45 9.11
C LEU A 665 54.44 -4.75 10.57
N SER A 666 55.42 -4.81 11.47
CA SER A 666 55.22 -4.90 12.92
C SER A 666 55.69 -3.61 13.59
N VAL A 667 54.99 -3.13 14.62
CA VAL A 667 55.60 -2.37 15.71
C VAL A 667 55.29 -3.10 17.02
N ARG A 668 56.37 -3.32 17.77
CA ARG A 668 56.52 -4.16 18.95
C ARG A 668 56.20 -3.34 20.20
N SER A 669 55.57 -3.99 21.17
CA SER A 669 55.57 -3.61 22.57
C SER A 669 56.93 -3.88 23.22
N ILE A 670 57.36 -2.98 24.11
CA ILE A 670 58.37 -3.25 25.15
C ILE A 670 57.83 -2.69 26.46
N SER A 671 57.81 -3.55 27.47
CA SER A 671 57.71 -3.21 28.88
C SER A 671 59.00 -3.62 29.59
N THR A 672 59.23 -2.96 30.74
CA THR A 672 60.07 -3.31 31.90
C THR A 672 61.46 -2.65 32.07
N ILE A 673 61.72 -2.41 33.38
CA ILE A 673 63.00 -2.16 34.10
C ILE A 673 63.36 -0.67 34.27
N SER A 674 63.81 -0.13 35.41
CA SER A 674 63.59 -0.28 36.87
C SER A 674 64.63 0.62 37.57
N TYR A 675 64.22 1.28 38.66
CA TYR A 675 65.01 1.56 39.88
C TYR A 675 66.35 2.36 39.87
N SER A 676 66.27 3.53 40.53
CA SER A 676 67.01 3.96 41.74
C SER A 676 68.37 4.69 41.72
N ARG A 677 68.41 5.66 42.67
CA ARG A 677 69.55 6.24 43.42
C ARG A 677 70.44 7.26 42.70
N SER A 678 70.98 8.32 43.29
CA SER A 678 70.85 9.10 44.55
C SER A 678 71.99 10.15 44.52
N GLU A 679 71.85 11.26 45.26
CA GLU A 679 72.89 12.16 45.86
C GLU A 679 72.47 13.65 45.71
N THR A 680 71.94 14.31 46.76
CA THR A 680 72.63 15.06 47.84
C THR A 680 73.67 16.09 47.40
N SER A 681 73.39 17.39 47.56
CA SER A 681 73.92 18.22 48.67
C SER A 681 73.84 19.75 48.45
N ASN A 682 73.26 20.43 49.46
CA ASN A 682 73.61 21.73 50.08
C ASN A 682 74.20 22.92 49.28
N SER A 683 73.55 24.09 49.41
CA SER A 683 73.97 25.24 50.26
C SER A 683 72.94 26.40 50.16
N ARG A 684 72.32 26.88 51.25
CA ARG A 684 72.68 28.08 52.08
C ARG A 684 72.81 29.36 51.22
N LYS A 685 72.09 30.49 51.43
CA LYS A 685 71.67 31.22 52.65
C LYS A 685 70.65 32.34 52.28
N HIS A 686 69.77 32.67 53.25
CA HIS A 686 69.30 33.99 53.76
C HIS A 686 69.48 35.28 52.90
N SER A 687 68.60 36.29 52.90
CA SER A 687 67.63 36.79 53.91
C SER A 687 66.90 38.07 53.43
N ARG A 688 65.65 38.27 53.92
CA ARG A 688 64.99 39.53 54.41
C ARG A 688 64.81 40.73 53.45
N GLU A 689 63.79 41.61 53.53
CA GLU A 689 62.49 41.78 54.23
C GLU A 689 61.93 43.19 53.80
N ILE A 690 60.68 43.54 54.21
CA ILE A 690 60.01 44.88 54.25
C ILE A 690 59.13 45.24 53.01
N LEU A 691 57.78 45.19 53.05
CA LEU A 691 56.74 46.13 53.60
C LEU A 691 56.74 47.51 52.90
N SER A 692 55.67 48.26 52.56
CA SER A 692 54.22 48.27 52.81
C SER A 692 53.59 49.52 52.11
N THR A 693 52.26 49.71 52.22
CA THR A 693 51.41 50.94 52.00
C THR A 693 50.89 51.17 50.56
N SER A 694 49.58 51.05 50.24
CA SER A 694 48.38 51.90 50.54
C SER A 694 48.52 53.33 49.97
N SER A 695 47.61 53.98 49.23
CA SER A 695 46.13 54.02 49.24
C SER A 695 45.57 55.04 48.20
N LEU A 696 44.31 54.85 47.77
CA LEU A 696 43.20 55.82 47.53
C LEU A 696 43.21 56.88 46.38
N ASP A 697 42.17 56.74 45.53
CA ASP A 697 41.11 57.71 45.15
C ASP A 697 41.19 58.81 44.05
N LEU A 698 40.18 58.69 43.15
CA LEU A 698 39.21 59.67 42.60
C LEU A 698 39.49 60.62 41.39
N PHE A 699 38.65 60.38 40.35
CA PHE A 699 37.77 61.29 39.57
C PHE A 699 38.29 62.38 38.58
N ASN A 700 37.81 62.27 37.32
CA ASN A 700 37.14 63.27 36.43
C ASN A 700 37.35 62.86 34.94
N SER A 701 36.54 63.16 33.92
CA SER A 701 35.15 63.61 33.70
C SER A 701 35.00 63.97 32.20
N PHE A 702 33.84 63.66 31.59
CA PHE A 702 33.17 64.32 30.42
C PHE A 702 33.81 64.24 29.01
N THR A 703 33.09 64.10 27.88
CA THR A 703 31.83 64.69 27.33
C THR A 703 31.06 63.64 26.45
N GLY A 704 29.76 63.67 26.09
CA GLY A 704 28.69 64.69 25.99
C GLY A 704 28.21 64.88 24.52
N THR A 705 27.26 64.10 23.98
CA THR A 705 25.82 64.41 23.68
C THR A 705 25.43 65.19 22.40
N ASN A 706 24.46 64.65 21.63
CA ASN A 706 23.25 65.31 21.01
C ASN A 706 22.41 64.22 20.27
N LEU A 707 21.15 63.87 20.62
CA LEU A 707 19.82 64.55 20.52
C LEU A 707 19.44 64.95 19.07
N GLY A 708 18.26 64.70 18.48
CA GLY A 708 16.95 64.17 18.88
C GLY A 708 16.02 64.11 17.61
N VAL A 709 15.03 63.20 17.52
CA VAL A 709 13.57 63.39 17.76
C VAL A 709 12.69 63.54 16.48
N ASN A 710 11.74 62.58 16.36
CA ASN A 710 10.34 62.56 15.85
C ASN A 710 9.88 62.69 14.36
N SER A 711 8.88 61.84 14.11
CA SER A 711 7.56 62.01 13.45
C SER A 711 7.35 61.80 11.93
N GLU A 712 6.53 60.77 11.68
CA GLU A 712 5.31 60.71 10.85
C GLU A 712 5.27 60.92 9.32
N ALA A 713 4.51 59.99 8.72
CA ALA A 713 3.59 60.10 7.60
C ALA A 713 4.12 60.21 6.15
N GLY A 714 3.70 59.23 5.35
CA GLY A 714 2.78 59.56 4.26
C GLY A 714 3.29 59.45 2.82
N ASN A 715 2.83 58.38 2.18
CA ASN A 715 2.27 58.34 0.83
C ASN A 715 3.15 58.34 -0.43
N SER A 716 2.95 57.22 -1.16
CA SER A 716 2.62 57.18 -2.60
C SER A 716 3.84 57.36 -3.55
N SER A 717 3.96 56.70 -4.70
CA SER A 717 2.98 56.06 -5.56
C SER A 717 3.72 55.35 -6.71
N LYS A 718 2.98 54.45 -7.40
CA LYS A 718 3.11 54.07 -8.83
C LYS A 718 4.31 53.15 -9.18
N SER A 719 4.16 52.11 -10.01
CA SER A 719 3.03 51.72 -10.85
C SER A 719 3.34 50.42 -11.61
N LEU A 720 2.27 49.63 -11.82
CA LEU A 720 1.86 48.97 -13.09
C LEU A 720 2.76 47.82 -13.58
N LYS A 721 2.27 46.69 -14.11
CA LYS A 721 1.08 46.33 -14.92
C LYS A 721 1.26 44.80 -15.17
N LYS A 722 0.29 43.93 -15.47
CA LYS A 722 -1.14 44.00 -15.76
C LYS A 722 -1.65 42.54 -15.96
N LEU A 723 -2.86 42.25 -15.47
CA LEU A 723 -4.03 41.55 -16.08
C LEU A 723 -3.88 40.10 -16.65
N VAL A 724 -4.90 39.23 -16.65
CA VAL A 724 -6.35 39.35 -17.02
C VAL A 724 -7.12 38.16 -16.36
N SER A 725 -8.12 38.36 -15.48
CA SER A 725 -9.63 38.28 -15.61
C SER A 725 -10.22 36.91 -16.03
N LYS A 726 -11.31 36.34 -15.48
CA LYS A 726 -12.70 36.81 -15.19
C LYS A 726 -13.35 35.92 -14.09
N ASN A 727 -14.08 36.44 -13.08
CA ASN A 727 -15.53 36.74 -13.02
C ASN A 727 -16.43 35.54 -13.41
N THR A 728 -17.43 35.09 -12.62
CA THR A 728 -18.59 35.83 -12.07
C THR A 728 -19.30 35.09 -10.91
N SER A 729 -19.69 35.84 -9.88
CA SER A 729 -20.83 35.58 -8.95
C SER A 729 -22.17 36.04 -9.63
N PRO A 730 -23.33 36.21 -8.96
CA PRO A 730 -23.77 35.85 -7.58
C PRO A 730 -25.22 35.30 -7.50
N SER A 731 -25.66 34.86 -6.30
CA SER A 731 -26.81 35.43 -5.54
C SER A 731 -27.55 34.43 -4.65
N LYS A 732 -27.71 34.84 -3.37
CA LYS A 732 -28.90 34.72 -2.48
C LYS A 732 -29.41 33.32 -2.07
N GLU A 733 -30.00 33.05 -0.90
CA GLU A 733 -30.46 33.77 0.30
C GLU A 733 -30.76 32.68 1.38
N PHE A 734 -30.74 33.03 2.68
CA PHE A 734 -31.64 32.61 3.81
C PHE A 734 -32.12 31.12 3.89
N GLU A 735 -32.23 30.40 5.01
CA GLU A 735 -32.56 30.72 6.40
C GLU A 735 -32.50 29.42 7.26
N LYS A 736 -32.25 29.59 8.58
CA LYS A 736 -32.82 28.87 9.75
C LYS A 736 -32.84 27.32 9.87
N ASN A 737 -32.27 26.91 11.01
CA ASN A 737 -32.83 26.03 12.05
C ASN A 737 -33.58 24.76 11.62
N LYS A 738 -32.94 23.59 11.79
CA LYS A 738 -33.10 22.70 12.95
C LYS A 738 -32.10 21.55 12.89
#